data_AF-A0A0G4EPZ1-F1
#
_entry.id   AF-A0A0G4EPZ1-F1
#
_cell.length_a   1.000
_cell.length_b   1.000
_cell.length_c   1.000
_cell.angle_alpha   90.00
_cell.angle_beta   90.00
_cell.angle_gamma   90.00
#
_symmetry.space_group_name_H-M   'P 1'
#
loop_
_entity.id
_entity.type
_entity.pdbx_description
1 polymer ?
#
loop_
_entity_poly.entity_id
_entity_poly.type
_entity_poly.pdbx_seq_one_letter_code
_entity_poly.pdbx_strand_id
1 'polypeptide(L)'
;MQGCKVPLPNFVWLLVHSRVPPSLRPFLSAARLSAFEKTDDDGVATGGVRPIAMGETIRRWVTRAIVQQKSPKLEAALAPCQYAVGVASGSEKLIAAVRTFLSAGEPDERRVLLSLNAKNALNTMSRQAILEGVDRLFPVLTQYFLQWYGEPAELWFHHERGYTCKVSSQERVQQGDCGGPAWYACGLHGVLEKIRTALPDRLVVAFADNIYIGTTQDKVAHDFDVAENELAIVRQNLVREKCEVWGEHFTKGMDRPANMPSGVCVRDEGLLVLGCPFGTSEFMERHFAKVLKKTQHLIDNLPQLEDPQSAEKLLRFCAAPKFHYHLRTSLPFTRPLAEAAGKHSRALIQAACTLFSLGDIQTKTVRQLKLPLTEGGFGLTDAHRIAPAAYFGAGAVVLADVLRAVLPRRTMPVHGRAGLEAQPWSKLTQRIHQQESASLQAALDAMRDAAGHPTTDGARLQSCKGPGASGWLQAIPSRPETTISPDAFVWNVQFQLGLVKGPTTCGACTKPCDPLGDHMLKCPNRGYLTSRHNTVQATVYRICKEARCPSVKTEQLLRDHQCPLPQTTDKQRMDLVLTQHDGSKLMADVTGTHPTHADRPGDPRNLTNQRPGSALRVAEKRKRDQYAVACARGGYTFLPLAFESYGRWSSTMETFLHKLGKAVKEAHYRDDRDFSTGRVVARWWVLLSCAVRRECALTVRGKSEAAAPFIRPFPRDEVWGRGPYSPH
;
A
#
# COMPACT_ATOMS: atom_id res chain seq x y z
N MET A 1 -5.03 -0.29 49.83
CA MET A 1 -3.91 0.23 49.02
C MET A 1 -4.42 1.39 48.18
N GLN A 2 -4.09 2.64 48.54
CA GLN A 2 -4.31 3.78 47.64
C GLN A 2 -3.37 3.58 46.44
N GLY A 3 -3.94 3.30 45.27
CA GLY A 3 -3.18 3.09 44.05
C GLY A 3 -2.44 4.38 43.69
N CYS A 4 -1.12 4.39 43.89
CA CYS A 4 -0.26 5.47 43.43
C CYS A 4 -0.32 5.51 41.91
N LYS A 5 -1.03 6.49 41.33
CA LYS A 5 -1.09 6.69 39.88
C LYS A 5 0.22 7.33 39.45
N VAL A 6 1.09 6.56 38.80
CA VAL A 6 2.29 7.10 38.16
C VAL A 6 1.90 7.72 36.81
N PRO A 7 2.20 9.00 36.53
CA PRO A 7 1.99 9.58 35.22
C PRO A 7 2.72 8.78 34.15
N LEU A 8 2.05 8.48 33.03
CA LEU A 8 2.62 7.72 31.92
C LEU A 8 4.01 8.22 31.46
N PRO A 9 4.26 9.55 31.32
CA PRO A 9 5.59 10.05 30.95
C PRO A 9 6.69 9.66 31.95
N ASN A 10 6.39 9.66 33.25
CA ASN A 10 7.34 9.26 34.28
C ASN A 10 7.67 7.77 34.19
N PHE A 11 6.66 6.94 33.91
CA PHE A 11 6.88 5.51 33.74
C PHE A 11 7.68 5.20 32.47
N VAL A 12 7.37 5.86 31.35
CA VAL A 12 8.17 5.79 30.12
C VAL A 12 9.62 6.22 30.38
N TRP A 13 9.82 7.30 31.14
CA TRP A 13 11.15 7.76 31.51
C TRP A 13 11.94 6.68 32.27
N LEU A 14 11.31 5.98 33.22
CA LEU A 14 11.93 4.85 33.93
C LEU A 14 12.34 3.72 32.98
N LEU A 15 11.48 3.37 32.02
CA LEU A 15 11.79 2.34 31.02
C LEU A 15 13.00 2.74 30.18
N VAL A 16 13.00 3.95 29.61
CA VAL A 16 14.05 4.46 28.72
C VAL A 16 15.40 4.53 29.42
N HIS A 17 15.43 4.95 30.70
CA HIS A 17 16.67 5.13 31.46
C HIS A 17 17.11 3.87 32.21
N SER A 18 16.48 2.72 31.94
CA SER A 18 16.81 1.44 32.58
C SER A 18 16.65 1.45 34.10
N ARG A 19 15.69 2.24 34.61
CA ARG A 19 15.41 2.45 36.04
C ARG A 19 14.13 1.77 36.50
N VAL A 20 13.63 0.78 35.76
CA VAL A 20 12.47 -0.01 36.20
C VAL A 20 12.82 -0.73 37.52
N PRO A 21 12.02 -0.54 38.59
CA PRO A 21 12.24 -1.21 39.86
C PRO A 21 12.32 -2.74 39.69
N PRO A 22 13.24 -3.44 40.36
CA PRO A 22 13.38 -4.89 40.25
C PRO A 22 12.07 -5.66 40.49
N SER A 23 11.20 -5.16 41.39
CA SER A 23 9.88 -5.76 41.67
C SER A 23 8.91 -5.71 40.48
N LEU A 24 9.08 -4.78 39.53
CA LEU A 24 8.23 -4.65 38.35
C LEU A 24 8.79 -5.37 37.12
N ARG A 25 10.11 -5.65 37.08
CA ARG A 25 10.76 -6.25 35.91
C ARG A 25 10.14 -7.59 35.51
N PRO A 26 9.87 -8.55 36.43
CA PRO A 26 9.28 -9.85 36.05
C PRO A 26 7.95 -9.73 35.31
N PHE A 27 7.14 -8.73 35.65
CA PHE A 27 5.84 -8.50 35.02
C PHE A 27 5.96 -7.86 33.63
N LEU A 28 6.92 -6.96 33.44
CA LEU A 28 7.14 -6.26 32.17
C LEU A 28 8.00 -7.05 31.18
N SER A 29 8.85 -7.95 31.68
CA SER A 29 9.66 -8.86 30.87
C SER A 29 8.88 -10.12 30.46
N ALA A 30 7.83 -10.48 31.21
CA ALA A 30 6.90 -11.54 30.86
C ALA A 30 6.21 -11.29 29.51
N ALA A 31 5.74 -12.38 28.89
CA ALA A 31 5.02 -12.32 27.64
C ALA A 31 3.97 -13.42 27.54
N ARG A 32 2.89 -13.16 26.80
CA ARG A 32 1.95 -14.19 26.37
C ARG A 32 2.55 -14.95 25.19
N LEU A 33 2.68 -16.26 25.34
CA LEU A 33 3.20 -17.15 24.30
C LEU A 33 2.07 -17.67 23.42
N SER A 34 2.27 -17.64 22.11
CA SER A 34 1.41 -18.28 21.12
C SER A 34 2.26 -19.15 20.20
N ALA A 35 1.90 -20.42 20.10
CA ALA A 35 2.57 -21.39 19.24
C ALA A 35 1.88 -21.38 17.87
N PHE A 36 2.58 -20.91 16.84
CA PHE A 36 2.11 -20.99 15.47
C PHE A 36 2.79 -22.17 14.77
N GLU A 37 2.00 -23.05 14.17
CA GLU A 37 2.55 -24.13 13.35
C GLU A 37 3.19 -23.54 12.09
N LYS A 38 4.39 -24.01 11.76
CA LYS A 38 5.06 -23.67 10.51
C LYS A 38 4.40 -24.48 9.41
N THR A 39 3.91 -23.78 8.41
CA THR A 39 3.40 -24.40 7.19
C THR A 39 4.44 -24.33 6.08
N ASP A 40 4.36 -25.27 5.15
CA ASP A 40 5.06 -25.17 3.88
C ASP A 40 4.35 -24.20 2.93
N ASP A 41 4.81 -24.16 1.67
CA ASP A 41 4.23 -23.28 0.65
C ASP A 41 2.78 -23.61 0.30
N ASP A 42 2.31 -24.83 0.58
CA ASP A 42 0.96 -25.30 0.31
C ASP A 42 0.04 -25.17 1.54
N GLY A 43 0.54 -24.57 2.63
CA GLY A 43 -0.21 -24.40 3.87
C GLY A 43 -0.25 -25.67 4.72
N VAL A 44 0.52 -26.70 4.37
CA VAL A 44 0.56 -27.97 5.09
C VAL A 44 1.51 -27.83 6.29
N ALA A 45 1.04 -28.29 7.43
CA ALA A 45 1.82 -28.38 8.66
C ALA A 45 3.15 -29.12 8.45
N THR A 46 4.26 -28.48 8.78
CA THR A 46 5.61 -29.08 8.70
C THR A 46 6.03 -29.80 9.99
N GLY A 47 5.17 -29.77 11.02
CA GLY A 47 5.51 -30.20 12.39
C GLY A 47 6.47 -29.25 13.12
N GLY A 48 7.00 -28.22 12.46
CA GLY A 48 7.78 -27.16 13.11
C GLY A 48 6.88 -26.15 13.81
N VAL A 49 7.34 -25.58 14.92
CA VAL A 49 6.61 -24.55 15.68
C VAL A 49 7.36 -23.22 15.69
N ARG A 50 6.64 -22.11 15.61
CA ARG A 50 7.13 -20.74 15.82
C ARG A 50 6.51 -20.17 17.10
N PRO A 51 7.29 -20.08 18.21
CA PRO A 51 6.79 -19.54 19.47
C PRO A 51 6.84 -18.00 19.42
N ILE A 52 5.68 -17.34 19.35
CA ILE A 52 5.55 -15.88 19.38
C ILE A 52 5.30 -15.42 20.81
N ALA A 53 6.24 -14.66 21.36
CA ALA A 53 6.17 -14.06 22.68
C ALA A 53 5.67 -12.60 22.55
N MET A 54 4.39 -12.38 22.86
CA MET A 54 3.77 -11.07 22.91
C MET A 54 4.02 -10.43 24.27
N GLY A 55 5.10 -9.63 24.36
CA GLY A 55 5.44 -8.87 25.55
C GLY A 55 4.47 -7.72 25.84
N GLU A 56 4.67 -7.07 26.98
CA GLU A 56 3.87 -5.96 27.45
C GLU A 56 3.88 -4.76 26.45
N THR A 57 2.74 -4.10 26.28
CA THR A 57 2.50 -3.06 25.26
C THR A 57 3.37 -1.81 25.45
N ILE A 58 3.51 -1.30 26.67
CA ILE A 58 4.38 -0.16 26.98
C ILE A 58 5.85 -0.48 26.69
N ARG A 59 6.32 -1.68 27.03
CA ARG A 59 7.68 -2.12 26.71
C ARG A 59 7.88 -2.16 25.21
N ARG A 60 6.95 -2.78 24.47
CA ARG A 60 7.01 -2.87 22.99
C ARG A 60 7.00 -1.48 22.34
N TRP A 61 6.16 -0.58 22.83
CA TRP A 61 6.09 0.79 22.33
C TRP A 61 7.40 1.55 22.56
N VAL A 62 7.93 1.54 23.80
CA VAL A 62 9.18 2.23 24.14
C VAL A 62 10.36 1.63 23.39
N THR A 63 10.48 0.30 23.33
CA THR A 63 11.55 -0.37 22.56
C THR A 63 11.46 -0.03 21.08
N ARG A 64 10.25 -0.03 20.48
CA ARG A 64 10.07 0.37 19.08
C ARG A 64 10.53 1.80 18.84
N ALA A 65 10.17 2.74 19.74
CA ALA A 65 10.58 4.14 19.62
C ALA A 65 12.10 4.29 19.69
N ILE A 66 12.76 3.61 20.63
CA ILE A 66 14.23 3.59 20.75
C ILE A 66 14.88 3.05 19.48
N VAL A 67 14.46 1.87 19.00
CA VAL A 67 15.03 1.25 17.79
C VAL A 67 14.82 2.13 16.57
N GLN A 68 13.61 2.71 16.42
CA GLN A 68 13.31 3.62 15.31
C GLN A 68 14.19 4.88 15.35
N GLN A 69 14.38 5.50 16.52
CA GLN A 69 15.26 6.66 16.68
C GLN A 69 16.73 6.31 16.39
N LYS A 70 17.17 5.09 16.71
CA LYS A 70 18.53 4.61 16.49
C LYS A 70 18.74 3.99 15.11
N SER A 71 17.70 3.86 14.29
CA SER A 71 17.75 3.18 12.98
C SER A 71 18.93 3.62 12.09
N PRO A 72 19.24 4.93 11.91
CA PRO A 72 20.39 5.34 11.11
C PRO A 72 21.74 4.92 11.72
N LYS A 73 21.84 4.88 13.05
CA LYS A 73 23.05 4.43 13.75
C LYS A 73 23.20 2.90 13.67
N LEU A 74 22.09 2.17 13.72
CA LEU A 74 22.04 0.72 13.50
C LEU A 74 22.54 0.38 12.09
N GLU A 75 22.04 1.05 11.06
CA GLU A 75 22.54 0.87 9.69
C GLU A 75 24.04 1.16 9.60
N ALA A 76 24.50 2.30 10.12
CA ALA A 76 25.92 2.67 10.05
C ALA A 76 26.85 1.68 10.78
N ALA A 77 26.40 1.09 11.90
CA ALA A 77 27.20 0.15 12.67
C ALA A 77 27.17 -1.28 12.13
N LEU A 78 26.07 -1.69 11.49
CA LEU A 78 25.87 -3.08 11.04
C LEU A 78 26.23 -3.28 9.56
N ALA A 79 26.27 -2.20 8.79
CA ALA A 79 26.70 -2.22 7.40
C ALA A 79 28.21 -2.48 7.27
N PRO A 80 28.66 -3.09 6.16
CA PRO A 80 27.87 -3.65 5.07
C PRO A 80 27.52 -5.14 5.27
N CYS A 81 27.62 -5.66 6.49
CA CYS A 81 27.49 -7.10 6.77
C CYS A 81 26.02 -7.53 6.95
N GLN A 82 25.16 -6.66 7.48
CA GLN A 82 23.78 -7.00 7.87
C GLN A 82 22.78 -5.99 7.32
N TYR A 83 21.75 -6.48 6.61
CA TYR A 83 20.77 -5.68 5.86
C TYR A 83 19.36 -5.72 6.45
N ALA A 84 19.09 -6.49 7.51
CA ALA A 84 17.73 -6.63 8.04
C ALA A 84 17.29 -5.52 9.00
N VAL A 85 18.22 -4.77 9.60
CA VAL A 85 17.91 -3.84 10.68
C VAL A 85 18.37 -2.44 10.31
N GLY A 86 17.41 -1.53 10.23
CA GLY A 86 17.64 -0.10 9.99
C GLY A 86 18.04 0.28 8.58
N VAL A 87 18.24 -0.69 7.69
CA VAL A 87 18.64 -0.48 6.29
C VAL A 87 17.41 -0.34 5.39
N ALA A 88 17.21 0.85 4.82
CA ALA A 88 16.17 1.05 3.81
C ALA A 88 16.41 0.14 2.59
N SER A 89 15.37 -0.54 2.11
CA SER A 89 15.45 -1.49 0.97
C SER A 89 16.52 -2.58 1.14
N GLY A 90 16.75 -3.05 2.37
CA GLY A 90 17.81 -4.01 2.69
C GLY A 90 17.74 -5.33 1.92
N SER A 91 16.53 -5.87 1.67
CA SER A 91 16.35 -7.08 0.86
C SER A 91 16.83 -6.89 -0.57
N GLU A 92 16.44 -5.79 -1.19
CA GLU A 92 16.79 -5.44 -2.57
C GLU A 92 18.29 -5.18 -2.70
N LYS A 93 18.91 -4.50 -1.71
CA LYS A 93 20.37 -4.30 -1.63
C LYS A 93 21.11 -5.63 -1.62
N LEU A 94 20.72 -6.57 -0.75
CA LEU A 94 21.37 -7.87 -0.64
C LEU A 94 21.22 -8.67 -1.94
N ILE A 95 20.00 -8.75 -2.48
CA ILE A 95 19.72 -9.47 -3.74
C ILE A 95 20.54 -8.89 -4.90
N ALA A 96 20.64 -7.56 -4.99
CA ALA A 96 21.43 -6.89 -6.02
C ALA A 96 22.93 -7.13 -5.84
N ALA A 97 23.45 -7.15 -4.60
CA ALA A 97 24.85 -7.48 -4.31
C ALA A 97 25.18 -8.92 -4.72
N VAL A 98 24.33 -9.89 -4.38
CA VAL A 98 24.48 -11.29 -4.79
C VAL A 98 24.46 -11.43 -6.31
N ARG A 99 23.50 -10.80 -6.98
CA ARG A 99 23.41 -10.84 -8.45
C ARG A 99 24.66 -10.23 -9.10
N THR A 100 25.09 -9.07 -8.62
CA THR A 100 26.30 -8.40 -9.13
C THR A 100 27.52 -9.28 -8.96
N PHE A 101 27.68 -9.94 -7.80
CA PHE A 101 28.80 -10.85 -7.55
C PHE A 101 28.81 -12.02 -8.55
N LEU A 102 27.67 -12.69 -8.75
CA LEU A 102 27.58 -13.84 -9.65
C LEU A 102 27.89 -13.45 -11.11
N SER A 103 27.40 -12.30 -11.57
CA SER A 103 27.58 -11.85 -12.96
C SER A 103 28.92 -11.15 -13.25
N ALA A 104 29.74 -10.88 -12.24
CA ALA A 104 30.98 -10.13 -12.41
C ALA A 104 32.24 -10.98 -12.63
N GLY A 105 32.11 -12.31 -12.71
CA GLY A 105 33.27 -13.17 -12.95
C GLY A 105 33.81 -13.09 -14.37
N GLU A 106 35.08 -13.44 -14.54
CA GLU A 106 35.60 -13.81 -15.86
C GLU A 106 34.90 -15.09 -16.35
N PRO A 107 34.82 -15.35 -17.67
CA PRO A 107 34.10 -16.51 -18.21
C PRO A 107 34.50 -17.87 -17.62
N ASP A 108 35.76 -18.03 -17.22
CA ASP A 108 36.30 -19.27 -16.64
C ASP A 108 36.19 -19.31 -15.10
N GLU A 109 35.79 -18.20 -14.47
CA GLU A 109 35.67 -18.11 -13.02
C GLU A 109 34.35 -18.73 -12.55
N ARG A 110 34.43 -19.96 -12.02
CA ARG A 110 33.29 -20.73 -11.50
C ARG A 110 32.73 -20.16 -10.20
N ARG A 111 32.05 -19.01 -10.27
CA ARG A 111 31.43 -18.35 -9.11
C ARG A 111 30.21 -19.12 -8.61
N VAL A 112 30.09 -19.17 -7.29
CA VAL A 112 29.00 -19.83 -6.58
C VAL A 112 28.54 -18.99 -5.41
N LEU A 113 27.29 -19.20 -5.00
CA LEU A 113 26.72 -18.66 -3.79
C LEU A 113 26.47 -19.80 -2.80
N LEU A 114 27.02 -19.65 -1.60
CA LEU A 114 26.77 -20.49 -0.45
C LEU A 114 25.73 -19.81 0.47
N SER A 115 24.60 -20.47 0.68
CA SER A 115 23.51 -20.05 1.56
C SER A 115 23.56 -20.87 2.85
N LEU A 116 23.74 -20.19 3.99
CA LEU A 116 23.88 -20.83 5.30
C LEU A 116 22.58 -20.76 6.08
N ASN A 117 22.20 -21.87 6.71
CA ASN A 117 20.97 -21.98 7.50
C ASN A 117 21.25 -22.44 8.93
N ALA A 118 21.08 -21.52 9.90
CA ALA A 118 21.25 -21.83 11.32
C ALA A 118 19.99 -22.46 11.93
N LYS A 119 20.19 -23.48 12.78
CA LYS A 119 19.08 -24.17 13.46
C LYS A 119 18.38 -23.22 14.42
N ASN A 120 17.12 -22.89 14.12
CA ASN A 120 16.25 -22.12 15.01
C ASN A 120 16.91 -20.82 15.50
N ALA A 121 17.52 -20.07 14.58
CA ALA A 121 18.50 -19.01 14.80
C ALA A 121 18.16 -17.99 15.90
N LEU A 122 17.01 -17.30 15.79
CA LEU A 122 16.54 -16.32 16.79
C LEU A 122 16.40 -16.92 18.18
N ASN A 123 16.07 -18.20 18.23
CA ASN A 123 16.01 -18.91 19.46
C ASN A 123 17.45 -19.36 19.83
N THR A 124 18.35 -19.85 18.99
CA THR A 124 19.58 -20.52 19.50
C THR A 124 20.68 -19.60 20.00
N MET A 125 20.69 -18.31 19.64
CA MET A 125 21.76 -17.38 19.99
C MET A 125 21.89 -17.16 21.51
N SER A 126 23.14 -17.08 21.99
CA SER A 126 23.43 -16.76 23.39
C SER A 126 23.09 -15.30 23.72
N ARG A 127 22.44 -15.06 24.86
CA ARG A 127 22.24 -13.70 25.41
C ARG A 127 23.55 -13.00 25.72
N GLN A 128 24.58 -13.75 26.10
CA GLN A 128 25.90 -13.19 26.37
C GLN A 128 26.51 -12.60 25.08
N ALA A 129 26.46 -13.34 23.97
CA ALA A 129 26.91 -12.82 22.68
C ALA A 129 26.11 -11.59 22.23
N ILE A 130 24.79 -11.59 22.47
CA ILE A 130 23.94 -10.42 22.21
C ILE A 130 24.35 -9.24 23.09
N LEU A 131 24.56 -9.46 24.38
CA LEU A 131 24.99 -8.43 25.33
C LEU A 131 26.31 -7.81 24.90
N GLU A 132 27.32 -8.63 24.60
CA GLU A 132 28.63 -8.18 24.11
C GLU A 132 28.52 -7.38 22.81
N GLY A 133 27.68 -7.84 21.88
CA GLY A 133 27.40 -7.12 20.64
C GLY A 133 26.72 -5.77 20.87
N VAL A 134 25.71 -5.73 21.76
CA VAL A 134 25.01 -4.49 22.14
C VAL A 134 25.95 -3.54 22.86
N ASP A 135 26.77 -4.02 23.78
CA ASP A 135 27.70 -3.19 24.56
C ASP A 135 28.79 -2.59 23.68
N ARG A 136 29.33 -3.39 22.75
CA ARG A 136 30.33 -2.93 21.79
C ARG A 136 29.78 -1.88 20.82
N LEU A 137 28.61 -2.11 20.24
CA LEU A 137 28.07 -1.26 19.17
C LEU A 137 27.22 -0.09 19.70
N PHE A 138 26.51 -0.31 20.81
CA PHE A 138 25.55 0.62 21.40
C PHE A 138 25.60 0.58 22.92
N PRO A 139 26.72 0.99 23.56
CA PRO A 139 26.90 0.87 25.03
C PRO A 139 25.80 1.58 25.83
N VAL A 140 25.19 2.63 25.27
CA VAL A 140 24.05 3.34 25.88
C VAL A 140 22.79 2.47 26.01
N LEU A 141 22.69 1.36 25.28
CA LEU A 141 21.55 0.43 25.30
C LEU A 141 21.83 -0.82 26.12
N THR A 142 23.05 -1.02 26.64
CA THR A 142 23.43 -2.20 27.45
C THR A 142 22.50 -2.37 28.64
N GLN A 143 22.31 -1.32 29.43
CA GLN A 143 21.42 -1.37 30.60
C GLN A 143 19.96 -1.55 30.20
N TYR A 144 19.56 -1.04 29.03
CA TYR A 144 18.20 -1.23 28.52
C TYR A 144 17.96 -2.69 28.11
N PHE A 145 18.95 -3.33 27.48
CA PHE A 145 18.90 -4.76 27.17
C PHE A 145 18.86 -5.60 28.45
N LEU A 146 19.76 -5.34 29.40
CA LEU A 146 19.84 -6.05 30.68
C LEU A 146 18.57 -5.93 31.51
N GLN A 147 17.88 -4.78 31.46
CA GLN A 147 16.60 -4.60 32.14
C GLN A 147 15.55 -5.65 31.74
N TRP A 148 15.62 -6.18 30.51
CA TRP A 148 14.65 -7.13 29.97
C TRP A 148 15.18 -8.56 29.82
N TYR A 149 16.46 -8.70 29.53
CA TYR A 149 17.10 -9.96 29.19
C TYR A 149 18.19 -10.39 30.18
N GLY A 150 18.54 -9.54 31.15
CA GLY A 150 19.54 -9.85 32.18
C GLY A 150 19.11 -10.97 33.14
N GLU A 151 17.79 -11.15 33.31
CA GLU A 151 17.21 -12.23 34.12
C GLU A 151 16.26 -13.09 33.27
N PRO A 152 15.98 -14.34 33.68
CA PRO A 152 14.94 -15.14 33.07
C PRO A 152 13.56 -14.47 33.18
N ALA A 153 12.77 -14.52 32.10
CA ALA A 153 11.41 -14.00 32.07
C ALA A 153 10.38 -15.13 31.95
N GLU A 154 9.23 -15.01 32.62
CA GLU A 154 8.14 -16.00 32.50
C GLU A 154 7.32 -15.77 31.23
N LEU A 155 7.28 -16.76 30.34
CA LEU A 155 6.39 -16.78 29.18
C LEU A 155 5.15 -17.62 29.51
N TRP A 156 3.97 -17.04 29.35
CA TRP A 156 2.70 -17.67 29.73
C TRP A 156 2.03 -18.26 28.51
N PHE A 157 1.86 -19.58 28.49
CA PHE A 157 1.18 -20.30 27.40
C PHE A 157 -0.15 -20.84 27.90
N HIS A 158 -1.24 -20.39 27.28
CA HIS A 158 -2.58 -20.89 27.54
C HIS A 158 -2.87 -22.05 26.58
N HIS A 159 -3.05 -23.25 27.12
CA HIS A 159 -3.38 -24.43 26.34
C HIS A 159 -4.86 -24.42 25.97
N GLU A 160 -5.21 -24.97 24.81
CA GLU A 160 -6.61 -25.17 24.36
C GLU A 160 -7.47 -26.01 25.32
N ARG A 161 -6.84 -26.76 26.22
CA ARG A 161 -7.48 -27.60 27.23
C ARG A 161 -7.79 -26.81 28.52
N GLY A 162 -7.65 -25.49 28.50
CA GLY A 162 -8.02 -24.59 29.58
C GLY A 162 -6.97 -24.38 30.67
N TYR A 163 -5.82 -25.07 30.64
CA TYR A 163 -4.74 -24.86 31.60
C TYR A 163 -3.69 -23.85 31.10
N THR A 164 -2.92 -23.27 32.02
CA THR A 164 -1.84 -22.35 31.71
C THR A 164 -0.51 -22.93 32.18
N CYS A 165 0.48 -22.98 31.30
CA CYS A 165 1.85 -23.34 31.66
C CYS A 165 2.79 -22.14 31.53
N LYS A 166 3.89 -22.20 32.27
CA LYS A 166 4.95 -21.19 32.24
C LYS A 166 6.19 -21.78 31.60
N VAL A 167 6.79 -21.03 30.67
CA VAL A 167 8.07 -21.35 30.04
C VAL A 167 9.07 -20.28 30.41
N SER A 168 10.19 -20.67 31.01
CA SER A 168 11.25 -19.72 31.38
C SER A 168 12.08 -19.31 30.16
N SER A 169 12.13 -18.02 29.87
CA SER A 169 12.98 -17.44 28.82
C SER A 169 14.33 -17.08 29.40
N GLN A 170 15.31 -17.98 29.29
CA GLN A 170 16.65 -17.84 29.89
C GLN A 170 17.75 -17.40 28.90
N GLU A 171 17.61 -17.77 27.64
CA GLU A 171 18.50 -17.37 26.56
C GLU A 171 17.69 -16.57 25.54
N ARG A 172 18.29 -16.23 24.39
CA ARG A 172 17.56 -15.85 23.17
C ARG A 172 16.87 -14.48 23.27
N VAL A 173 16.45 -13.94 22.11
CA VAL A 173 15.49 -12.82 22.06
C VAL A 173 14.07 -13.36 21.98
N GLN A 174 13.12 -12.65 22.59
CA GLN A 174 11.70 -13.00 22.52
C GLN A 174 11.16 -12.71 21.11
N GLN A 175 10.66 -13.72 20.38
CA GLN A 175 10.08 -13.52 19.04
C GLN A 175 8.76 -12.76 19.13
N GLY A 176 8.80 -11.45 18.87
CA GLY A 176 7.68 -10.54 19.09
C GLY A 176 8.09 -9.26 19.83
N ASP A 177 9.29 -9.24 20.43
CA ASP A 177 9.92 -8.01 20.90
C ASP A 177 10.30 -7.13 19.69
N CYS A 178 9.91 -5.86 19.75
CA CYS A 178 10.24 -4.86 18.75
C CYS A 178 11.75 -4.62 18.62
N GLY A 179 12.53 -4.88 19.68
CA GLY A 179 14.00 -4.80 19.64
C GLY A 179 14.68 -6.10 19.23
N GLY A 180 13.97 -7.23 19.24
CA GLY A 180 14.53 -8.56 19.03
C GLY A 180 15.46 -8.68 17.80
N PRO A 181 15.02 -8.25 16.60
CA PRO A 181 15.87 -8.29 15.41
C PRO A 181 17.15 -7.46 15.53
N ALA A 182 17.08 -6.29 16.17
CA ALA A 182 18.25 -5.41 16.37
C ALA A 182 19.26 -6.03 17.34
N TRP A 183 18.79 -6.60 18.45
CA TRP A 183 19.65 -7.27 19.42
C TRP A 183 20.32 -8.50 18.81
N TYR A 184 19.55 -9.32 18.08
CA TYR A 184 20.09 -10.48 17.37
C TYR A 184 21.16 -10.06 16.34
N ALA A 185 20.88 -9.02 15.55
CA ALA A 185 21.84 -8.49 14.59
C ALA A 185 23.14 -8.00 15.26
N CYS A 186 23.05 -7.33 16.42
CA CYS A 186 24.23 -6.89 17.17
C CYS A 186 25.07 -8.09 17.65
N GLY A 187 24.42 -9.12 18.20
CA GLY A 187 25.10 -10.34 18.65
C GLY A 187 25.77 -11.13 17.52
N LEU A 188 25.14 -11.17 16.34
CA LEU A 188 25.72 -11.82 15.16
C LEU A 188 26.85 -11.01 14.52
N HIS A 189 26.85 -9.68 14.69
CA HIS A 189 27.68 -8.78 13.88
C HIS A 189 29.19 -9.07 14.03
N GLY A 190 29.68 -9.29 15.25
CA GLY A 190 31.09 -9.59 15.47
C GLY A 190 31.56 -10.86 14.76
N VAL A 191 30.69 -11.86 14.65
CA VAL A 191 30.97 -13.10 13.89
C VAL A 191 31.03 -12.83 12.39
N LEU A 192 30.12 -12.02 11.85
CA LEU A 192 30.14 -11.64 10.44
C LEU A 192 31.42 -10.87 10.07
N GLU A 193 31.90 -9.99 10.96
CA GLU A 193 33.16 -9.28 10.78
C GLU A 193 34.37 -10.22 10.78
N LYS A 194 34.40 -11.21 11.68
CA LYS A 194 35.46 -12.22 11.71
C LYS A 194 35.47 -13.07 10.44
N ILE A 195 34.32 -13.57 10.00
CA ILE A 195 34.19 -14.32 8.74
C ILE A 195 34.70 -13.47 7.57
N ARG A 196 34.30 -12.19 7.49
CA ARG A 196 34.76 -11.29 6.44
C ARG A 196 36.26 -11.01 6.50
N THR A 197 36.83 -10.94 7.70
CA THR A 197 38.27 -10.74 7.90
C THR A 197 39.06 -11.98 7.47
N ALA A 198 38.56 -13.18 7.78
CA ALA A 198 39.13 -14.43 7.33
C ALA A 198 38.96 -14.66 5.82
N LEU A 199 37.91 -14.07 5.23
CA LEU A 199 37.52 -14.23 3.82
C LEU A 199 37.49 -12.87 3.07
N PRO A 200 38.62 -12.16 2.94
CA PRO A 200 38.64 -10.77 2.47
C PRO A 200 38.08 -10.58 1.05
N ASP A 201 38.32 -11.55 0.16
CA ASP A 201 37.89 -11.52 -1.25
C ASP A 201 36.49 -12.10 -1.50
N ARG A 202 35.77 -12.53 -0.43
CA ARG A 202 34.43 -13.14 -0.54
C ARG A 202 33.34 -12.13 -0.31
N LEU A 203 32.23 -12.25 -1.03
CA LEU A 203 31.02 -11.52 -0.65
C LEU A 203 30.48 -12.16 0.62
N VAL A 204 30.35 -11.43 1.73
CA VAL A 204 29.73 -11.93 2.97
C VAL A 204 28.64 -10.95 3.37
N VAL A 205 27.38 -11.37 3.24
CA VAL A 205 26.20 -10.54 3.49
C VAL A 205 25.12 -11.33 4.20
N ALA A 206 24.39 -10.67 5.10
CA ALA A 206 23.35 -11.30 5.88
C ALA A 206 22.05 -10.47 5.90
N PHE A 207 20.92 -11.17 5.99
CA PHE A 207 19.62 -10.59 6.33
C PHE A 207 19.02 -11.38 7.50
N ALA A 208 19.12 -10.79 8.68
CA ALA A 208 18.90 -11.45 9.96
C ALA A 208 19.79 -12.69 10.05
N ASP A 209 19.20 -13.88 10.13
CA ASP A 209 19.84 -15.18 10.21
C ASP A 209 20.23 -15.79 8.85
N ASN A 210 19.73 -15.25 7.73
CA ASN A 210 20.09 -15.73 6.39
C ASN A 210 21.44 -15.14 6.01
N ILE A 211 22.50 -15.96 5.98
CA ILE A 211 23.86 -15.56 5.65
C ILE A 211 24.22 -16.14 4.28
N TYR A 212 24.79 -15.29 3.42
CA TYR A 212 25.23 -15.65 2.08
C TYR A 212 26.71 -15.35 1.91
N ILE A 213 27.44 -16.33 1.38
CA ILE A 213 28.85 -16.21 1.03
C ILE A 213 28.99 -16.40 -0.49
N GLY A 214 29.36 -15.34 -1.19
CA GLY A 214 29.75 -15.42 -2.60
C GLY A 214 31.23 -15.77 -2.72
N THR A 215 31.53 -16.86 -3.40
CA THR A 215 32.88 -17.43 -3.53
C THR A 215 33.08 -18.10 -4.90
N THR A 216 34.24 -18.71 -5.11
CA THR A 216 34.52 -19.59 -6.25
C THR A 216 34.35 -21.04 -5.84
N GLN A 217 33.97 -21.90 -6.80
CA GLN A 217 33.66 -23.30 -6.54
C GLN A 217 34.77 -23.98 -5.75
N ASP A 218 36.05 -23.76 -6.08
CA ASP A 218 37.23 -24.38 -5.46
C ASP A 218 37.37 -24.07 -3.95
N LYS A 219 36.78 -22.97 -3.47
CA LYS A 219 36.93 -22.46 -2.10
C LYS A 219 35.77 -22.77 -1.15
N VAL A 220 34.68 -23.38 -1.65
CA VAL A 220 33.45 -23.60 -0.87
C VAL A 220 33.69 -24.37 0.43
N ALA A 221 34.47 -25.46 0.41
CA ALA A 221 34.75 -26.23 1.63
C ALA A 221 35.42 -25.39 2.72
N HIS A 222 36.49 -24.68 2.35
CA HIS A 222 37.21 -23.79 3.27
C HIS A 222 36.29 -22.70 3.84
N ASP A 223 35.54 -22.01 2.97
CA ASP A 223 34.70 -20.89 3.36
C ASP A 223 33.53 -21.34 4.25
N PHE A 224 33.00 -22.55 4.03
CA PHE A 224 31.99 -23.17 4.88
C PHE A 224 32.55 -23.51 6.26
N ASP A 225 33.73 -24.13 6.36
CA ASP A 225 34.33 -24.51 7.63
C ASP A 225 34.67 -23.27 8.48
N VAL A 226 35.18 -22.20 7.85
CA VAL A 226 35.39 -20.91 8.52
C VAL A 226 34.08 -20.37 9.09
N ALA A 227 33.02 -20.34 8.27
CA ALA A 227 31.73 -19.81 8.70
C ALA A 227 31.08 -20.66 9.80
N GLU A 228 31.13 -21.99 9.69
CA GLU A 228 30.54 -22.91 10.66
C GLU A 228 31.23 -22.78 12.04
N ASN A 229 32.56 -22.72 12.05
CA ASN A 229 33.34 -22.56 13.29
C ASN A 229 33.03 -21.22 13.97
N GLU A 230 33.04 -20.12 13.22
CA GLU A 230 32.76 -18.79 13.76
C GLU A 230 31.31 -18.64 14.26
N LEU A 231 30.34 -19.22 13.54
CA LEU A 231 28.92 -19.21 13.93
C LEU A 231 28.64 -20.07 15.17
N ALA A 232 29.35 -21.19 15.34
CA ALA A 232 29.20 -22.07 16.49
C ALA A 232 29.53 -21.36 17.82
N ILE A 233 30.48 -20.40 17.82
CA ILE A 233 30.87 -19.61 19.00
C ILE A 233 29.66 -18.88 19.61
N VAL A 234 28.76 -18.38 18.78
CA VAL A 234 27.53 -17.68 19.21
C VAL A 234 26.30 -18.59 19.22
N ARG A 235 26.52 -19.92 19.23
CA ARG A 235 25.50 -20.98 19.22
C ARG A 235 24.60 -20.95 17.98
N GLN A 236 25.08 -20.44 16.85
CA GLN A 236 24.39 -20.49 15.56
C GLN A 236 24.82 -21.73 14.76
N ASN A 237 24.52 -22.90 15.32
CA ASN A 237 24.87 -24.18 14.68
C ASN A 237 24.11 -24.35 13.36
N LEU A 238 24.86 -24.61 12.29
CA LEU A 238 24.31 -24.81 10.96
C LEU A 238 23.58 -26.16 10.85
N VAL A 239 22.48 -26.18 10.12
CA VAL A 239 21.84 -27.42 9.66
C VAL A 239 22.38 -27.69 8.26
N ARG A 240 23.39 -28.56 8.17
CA ARG A 240 24.13 -28.82 6.92
C ARG A 240 23.19 -29.19 5.76
N GLU A 241 22.20 -30.05 5.97
CA GLU A 241 21.23 -30.44 4.92
C GLU A 241 20.33 -29.30 4.44
N LYS A 242 20.26 -28.18 5.18
CA LYS A 242 19.51 -26.97 4.79
C LYS A 242 20.40 -25.85 4.27
N CYS A 243 21.72 -26.03 4.31
CA CYS A 243 22.65 -25.14 3.65
C CYS A 243 22.69 -25.52 2.16
N GLU A 244 22.73 -24.52 1.29
CA GLU A 244 22.63 -24.72 -0.15
C GLU A 244 23.82 -24.05 -0.85
N VAL A 245 24.32 -24.66 -1.93
CA VAL A 245 25.29 -24.05 -2.82
C VAL A 245 24.82 -24.13 -4.26
N TRP A 246 24.97 -23.03 -5.00
CA TRP A 246 24.57 -22.94 -6.40
C TRP A 246 25.49 -22.00 -7.18
N GLY A 247 25.75 -22.34 -8.45
CA GLY A 247 26.39 -21.47 -9.43
C GLY A 247 25.77 -21.67 -10.80
N GLU A 248 25.95 -20.72 -11.72
CA GLU A 248 25.31 -20.75 -13.05
C GLU A 248 25.76 -21.95 -13.90
N HIS A 249 26.98 -22.45 -13.67
CA HIS A 249 27.55 -23.61 -14.35
C HIS A 249 27.10 -24.96 -13.75
N PHE A 250 26.29 -24.96 -12.69
CA PHE A 250 25.72 -26.20 -12.15
C PHE A 250 24.51 -26.62 -12.98
N THR A 251 24.50 -27.87 -13.41
CA THR A 251 23.47 -28.41 -14.31
C THR A 251 22.96 -29.76 -13.81
N LYS A 252 21.72 -30.07 -14.16
CA LYS A 252 21.10 -31.35 -13.82
C LYS A 252 21.94 -32.54 -14.32
N GLY A 253 22.16 -33.51 -13.44
CA GLY A 253 22.97 -34.70 -13.75
C GLY A 253 24.48 -34.49 -13.64
N MET A 254 24.95 -33.32 -13.21
CA MET A 254 26.36 -33.14 -12.87
C MET A 254 26.75 -33.99 -11.66
N ASP A 255 27.98 -34.49 -11.65
CA ASP A 255 28.56 -35.07 -10.45
C ASP A 255 28.73 -33.99 -9.39
N ARG A 256 28.53 -34.38 -8.12
CA ARG A 256 28.81 -33.51 -6.98
C ARG A 256 30.29 -33.11 -7.03
N PRO A 257 30.64 -31.81 -7.05
CA PRO A 257 32.02 -31.41 -7.03
C PRO A 257 32.74 -31.91 -5.77
N ALA A 258 33.95 -32.45 -5.94
CA ALA A 258 34.70 -33.13 -4.87
C ALA A 258 34.95 -32.24 -3.64
N ASN A 259 34.99 -30.93 -3.84
CA ASN A 259 35.34 -29.94 -2.82
C ASN A 259 34.11 -29.27 -2.19
N MET A 260 32.98 -29.98 -2.16
CA MET A 260 31.73 -29.53 -1.53
C MET A 260 31.59 -30.12 -0.11
N PRO A 261 31.38 -29.29 0.93
CA PRO A 261 31.30 -29.75 2.31
C PRO A 261 30.21 -30.81 2.52
N SER A 262 30.54 -31.88 3.25
CA SER A 262 29.63 -33.00 3.48
C SER A 262 28.30 -32.55 4.11
N GLY A 263 27.18 -33.09 3.60
CA GLY A 263 25.82 -32.76 4.02
C GLY A 263 25.22 -31.49 3.40
N VAL A 264 26.02 -30.59 2.81
CA VAL A 264 25.52 -29.38 2.13
C VAL A 264 24.85 -29.73 0.80
N CYS A 265 23.65 -29.18 0.57
CA CYS A 265 22.88 -29.42 -0.64
C CYS A 265 23.47 -28.64 -1.84
N VAL A 266 23.99 -29.37 -2.84
CA VAL A 266 24.37 -28.78 -4.14
C VAL A 266 23.11 -28.69 -4.99
N ARG A 267 22.76 -27.48 -5.42
CA ARG A 267 21.59 -27.23 -6.26
C ARG A 267 22.02 -27.20 -7.71
N ASP A 268 21.29 -27.89 -8.57
CA ASP A 268 21.58 -28.05 -9.99
C ASP A 268 20.68 -27.20 -10.91
N GLU A 269 19.61 -26.63 -10.35
CA GLU A 269 18.67 -25.78 -11.08
C GLU A 269 18.61 -24.35 -10.53
N GLY A 270 18.85 -24.13 -9.24
CA GLY A 270 18.70 -22.81 -8.62
C GLY A 270 18.51 -22.80 -7.11
N LEU A 271 18.49 -21.59 -6.53
CA LEU A 271 18.19 -21.34 -5.13
C LEU A 271 17.33 -20.08 -4.93
N LEU A 272 16.82 -19.88 -3.72
CA LEU A 272 16.10 -18.66 -3.34
C LEU A 272 16.99 -17.76 -2.46
N VAL A 273 17.16 -16.51 -2.87
CA VAL A 273 17.81 -15.47 -2.05
C VAL A 273 16.72 -14.55 -1.52
N LEU A 274 16.42 -14.63 -0.22
CA LEU A 274 15.30 -13.89 0.40
C LEU A 274 13.97 -14.03 -0.36
N GLY A 275 13.71 -15.21 -0.93
CA GLY A 275 12.52 -15.47 -1.75
C GLY A 275 12.58 -14.97 -3.20
N CYS A 276 13.66 -14.32 -3.63
CA CYS A 276 13.93 -14.07 -5.06
C CYS A 276 14.57 -15.31 -5.69
N PRO A 277 14.03 -15.85 -6.80
CA PRO A 277 14.62 -17.01 -7.46
C PRO A 277 15.87 -16.64 -8.27
N PHE A 278 16.91 -17.45 -8.13
CA PHE A 278 18.13 -17.47 -8.93
C PHE A 278 18.28 -18.88 -9.50
N GLY A 279 18.47 -19.04 -10.81
CA GLY A 279 18.48 -20.37 -11.40
C GLY A 279 18.11 -20.40 -12.88
N THR A 280 17.84 -21.61 -13.36
CA THR A 280 17.32 -21.88 -14.69
C THR A 280 15.89 -21.36 -14.87
N SER A 281 15.43 -21.31 -16.12
CA SER A 281 14.06 -20.93 -16.45
C SER A 281 13.03 -21.84 -15.77
N GLU A 282 13.27 -23.15 -15.76
CA GLU A 282 12.38 -24.16 -15.18
C GLU A 282 12.25 -23.99 -13.65
N PHE A 283 13.34 -23.65 -12.97
CA PHE A 283 13.33 -23.34 -11.54
C PHE A 283 12.49 -22.09 -11.26
N MET A 284 12.74 -21.02 -12.01
CA MET A 284 12.00 -19.76 -11.88
C MET A 284 10.50 -19.95 -12.17
N GLU A 285 10.15 -20.70 -13.21
CA GLU A 285 8.75 -21.00 -13.58
C GLU A 285 8.02 -21.74 -12.46
N ARG A 286 8.64 -22.79 -11.89
CA ARG A 286 8.06 -23.53 -10.75
C ARG A 286 7.88 -22.63 -9.53
N HIS A 287 8.86 -21.77 -9.24
CA HIS A 287 8.73 -20.82 -8.14
C HIS A 287 7.56 -19.85 -8.36
N PHE A 288 7.49 -19.20 -9.52
CA PHE A 288 6.39 -18.27 -9.80
C PHE A 288 5.03 -18.95 -9.87
N ALA A 289 4.94 -20.20 -10.32
CA ALA A 289 3.71 -20.98 -10.27
C ALA A 289 3.18 -21.13 -8.82
N LYS A 290 4.07 -21.36 -7.84
CA LYS A 290 3.68 -21.39 -6.41
C LYS A 290 3.17 -20.05 -5.91
N VAL A 291 3.81 -18.95 -6.31
CA VAL A 291 3.38 -17.58 -5.95
C VAL A 291 2.00 -17.27 -6.55
N LEU A 292 1.78 -17.67 -7.80
CA LEU A 292 0.48 -17.53 -8.47
C LEU A 292 -0.60 -18.38 -7.80
N LYS A 293 -0.29 -19.63 -7.40
CA LYS A 293 -1.23 -20.49 -6.66
C LYS A 293 -1.73 -19.84 -5.37
N LYS A 294 -0.83 -19.23 -4.58
CA LYS A 294 -1.20 -18.48 -3.36
C LYS A 294 -2.08 -17.26 -3.65
N THR A 295 -1.88 -16.62 -4.80
CA THR A 295 -2.71 -15.48 -5.23
C THR A 295 -4.07 -15.95 -5.72
N GLN A 296 -4.12 -17.04 -6.49
CA GLN A 296 -5.35 -17.64 -6.99
C GLN A 296 -6.24 -18.12 -5.84
N HIS A 297 -5.66 -18.78 -4.84
CA HIS A 297 -6.40 -19.20 -3.64
C HIS A 297 -7.09 -18.01 -2.95
N LEU A 298 -6.41 -16.86 -2.82
CA LEU A 298 -7.07 -15.65 -2.29
C LEU A 298 -8.22 -15.21 -3.21
N ILE A 299 -7.98 -15.12 -4.52
CA ILE A 299 -8.96 -14.70 -5.52
C ILE A 299 -10.23 -15.56 -5.47
N ASP A 300 -10.07 -16.89 -5.41
CA ASP A 300 -11.18 -17.85 -5.43
C ASP A 300 -12.08 -17.74 -4.20
N ASN A 301 -11.55 -17.24 -3.08
CA ASN A 301 -12.31 -17.04 -1.84
C ASN A 301 -12.97 -15.65 -1.75
N LEU A 302 -12.61 -14.68 -2.59
CA LEU A 302 -13.20 -13.33 -2.55
C LEU A 302 -14.73 -13.30 -2.71
N PRO A 303 -15.35 -14.09 -3.59
CA PRO A 303 -16.81 -14.11 -3.74
C PRO A 303 -17.57 -14.51 -2.48
N GLN A 304 -16.95 -15.29 -1.57
CA GLN A 304 -17.58 -15.75 -0.33
C GLN A 304 -17.85 -14.62 0.68
N LEU A 305 -17.28 -13.43 0.46
CA LEU A 305 -17.56 -12.27 1.31
C LEU A 305 -18.97 -11.71 1.11
N GLU A 306 -19.60 -11.97 -0.04
CA GLU A 306 -20.90 -11.41 -0.45
C GLU A 306 -20.97 -9.86 -0.41
N ASP A 307 -19.82 -9.20 -0.25
CA ASP A 307 -19.65 -7.75 -0.27
C ASP A 307 -18.60 -7.35 -1.34
N PRO A 308 -19.05 -6.99 -2.55
CA PRO A 308 -18.19 -6.55 -3.65
C PRO A 308 -17.31 -5.37 -3.30
N GLN A 309 -17.74 -4.49 -2.38
CA GLN A 309 -16.95 -3.35 -1.95
C GLN A 309 -15.70 -3.79 -1.17
N SER A 310 -15.85 -4.68 -0.19
CA SER A 310 -14.72 -5.26 0.55
C SER A 310 -13.86 -6.19 -0.32
N ALA A 311 -14.49 -7.01 -1.17
CA ALA A 311 -13.80 -7.89 -2.09
C ALA A 311 -12.89 -7.09 -3.06
N GLU A 312 -13.34 -5.94 -3.55
CA GLU A 312 -12.51 -5.03 -4.36
C GLU A 312 -11.27 -4.53 -3.58
N LYS A 313 -11.39 -4.27 -2.27
CA LYS A 313 -10.23 -3.87 -1.44
C LYS A 313 -9.22 -4.99 -1.33
N LEU A 314 -9.66 -6.22 -1.07
CA LEU A 314 -8.75 -7.36 -0.98
C LEU A 314 -8.12 -7.69 -2.34
N LEU A 315 -8.87 -7.57 -3.43
CA LEU A 315 -8.33 -7.72 -4.77
C LEU A 315 -7.21 -6.71 -5.03
N ARG A 316 -7.44 -5.42 -4.72
CA ARG A 316 -6.49 -4.34 -5.03
C ARG A 316 -5.34 -4.20 -4.04
N PHE A 317 -5.58 -4.39 -2.75
CA PHE A 317 -4.58 -4.18 -1.69
C PHE A 317 -3.94 -5.48 -1.19
N CYS A 318 -4.45 -6.65 -1.59
CA CYS A 318 -3.87 -7.93 -1.19
C CYS A 318 -3.49 -8.79 -2.41
N ALA A 319 -4.41 -9.07 -3.34
CA ALA A 319 -4.12 -9.95 -4.47
C ALA A 319 -3.16 -9.32 -5.49
N ALA A 320 -3.40 -8.05 -5.88
CA ALA A 320 -2.53 -7.32 -6.81
C ALA A 320 -1.07 -7.19 -6.31
N PRO A 321 -0.80 -6.67 -5.09
CA PRO A 321 0.57 -6.46 -4.63
C PRO A 321 1.34 -7.74 -4.28
N LYS A 322 0.69 -8.91 -4.17
CA LYS A 322 1.36 -10.19 -3.84
C LYS A 322 2.52 -10.53 -4.77
N PHE A 323 2.52 -10.03 -6.01
CA PHE A 323 3.59 -10.28 -6.98
C PHE A 323 4.60 -9.13 -7.11
N HIS A 324 4.32 -7.96 -6.52
CA HIS A 324 5.17 -6.77 -6.65
C HIS A 324 6.57 -6.96 -6.08
N TYR A 325 6.75 -7.83 -5.07
CA TYR A 325 8.08 -8.18 -4.58
C TYR A 325 8.95 -8.73 -5.71
N HIS A 326 8.44 -9.72 -6.44
CA HIS A 326 9.17 -10.34 -7.56
C HIS A 326 9.39 -9.40 -8.74
N LEU A 327 8.47 -8.46 -8.98
CA LEU A 327 8.68 -7.42 -10.00
C LEU A 327 9.87 -6.51 -9.67
N ARG A 328 10.17 -6.30 -8.39
CA ARG A 328 11.28 -5.45 -7.93
C ARG A 328 12.60 -6.20 -7.81
N THR A 329 12.56 -7.51 -7.54
CA THR A 329 13.77 -8.29 -7.23
C THR A 329 14.26 -9.17 -8.37
N SER A 330 13.38 -9.65 -9.25
CA SER A 330 13.70 -10.57 -10.34
C SER A 330 13.98 -9.81 -11.64
N LEU A 331 14.87 -10.35 -12.49
CA LEU A 331 15.24 -9.71 -13.76
C LEU A 331 14.00 -9.51 -14.68
N PRO A 332 13.72 -8.28 -15.15
CA PRO A 332 12.43 -7.92 -15.75
C PRO A 332 12.22 -8.49 -17.15
N PHE A 333 13.29 -8.90 -17.83
CA PHE A 333 13.26 -9.38 -19.22
C PHE A 333 13.35 -10.90 -19.35
N THR A 334 13.31 -11.64 -18.24
CA THR A 334 13.30 -13.11 -18.29
C THR A 334 11.92 -13.60 -18.67
N ARG A 335 11.86 -14.58 -19.56
CA ARG A 335 10.61 -15.22 -20.00
C ARG A 335 9.76 -15.73 -18.82
N PRO A 336 10.32 -16.45 -17.80
CA PRO A 336 9.55 -16.92 -16.66
C PRO A 336 8.79 -15.81 -15.91
N LEU A 337 9.46 -14.69 -15.63
CA LEU A 337 8.84 -13.57 -14.92
C LEU A 337 7.75 -12.91 -15.78
N ALA A 338 8.05 -12.67 -17.05
CA ALA A 338 7.12 -12.04 -17.98
C ALA A 338 5.82 -12.85 -18.12
N GLU A 339 5.93 -14.18 -18.34
CA GLU A 339 4.79 -15.06 -18.43
C GLU A 339 3.98 -15.12 -17.13
N ALA A 340 4.65 -15.21 -15.98
CA ALA A 340 4.00 -15.23 -14.67
C ALA A 340 3.27 -13.91 -14.36
N ALA A 341 3.90 -12.77 -14.64
CA ALA A 341 3.29 -11.45 -14.47
C ALA A 341 2.05 -11.27 -15.36
N GLY A 342 2.09 -11.82 -16.59
CA GLY A 342 0.94 -11.87 -17.48
C GLY A 342 -0.19 -12.75 -16.95
N LYS A 343 0.13 -13.95 -16.44
CA LYS A 343 -0.84 -14.87 -15.79
C LYS A 343 -1.49 -14.21 -14.58
N HIS A 344 -0.72 -13.56 -13.73
CA HIS A 344 -1.21 -12.78 -12.59
C HIS A 344 -2.22 -11.72 -13.03
N SER A 345 -1.83 -10.88 -13.99
CA SER A 345 -2.67 -9.78 -14.47
C SER A 345 -3.97 -10.29 -15.07
N ARG A 346 -3.96 -11.42 -15.78
CA ARG A 346 -5.18 -12.07 -16.28
C ARG A 346 -6.07 -12.59 -15.15
N ALA A 347 -5.50 -13.20 -14.12
CA ALA A 347 -6.26 -13.68 -12.96
C ALA A 347 -6.97 -12.54 -12.22
N LEU A 348 -6.32 -11.38 -12.04
CA LEU A 348 -6.96 -10.20 -11.45
C LEU A 348 -8.15 -9.69 -12.28
N ILE A 349 -8.01 -9.65 -13.60
CA ILE A 349 -9.09 -9.22 -14.50
C ILE A 349 -10.24 -10.22 -14.47
N GLN A 350 -9.95 -11.53 -14.49
CA GLN A 350 -10.97 -12.56 -14.36
C GLN A 350 -11.72 -12.45 -13.02
N ALA A 351 -10.99 -12.21 -11.93
CA ALA A 351 -11.59 -11.98 -10.60
C ALA A 351 -12.55 -10.78 -10.62
N ALA A 352 -12.14 -9.66 -11.24
CA ALA A 352 -12.99 -8.49 -11.40
C ALA A 352 -14.24 -8.77 -12.24
N CYS A 353 -14.12 -9.56 -13.32
CA CYS A 353 -15.27 -9.97 -14.12
C CYS A 353 -16.28 -10.77 -13.29
N THR A 354 -15.81 -11.69 -12.46
CA THR A 354 -16.65 -12.50 -11.57
C THR A 354 -17.29 -11.63 -10.47
N LEU A 355 -16.49 -10.87 -9.73
CA LEU A 355 -16.95 -10.06 -8.59
C LEU A 355 -17.94 -8.97 -8.97
N PHE A 356 -17.84 -8.43 -10.18
CA PHE A 356 -18.68 -7.32 -10.65
C PHE A 356 -19.63 -7.71 -11.78
N SER A 357 -19.80 -9.01 -12.03
CA SER A 357 -20.72 -9.57 -13.02
C SER A 357 -20.58 -8.90 -14.39
N LEU A 358 -19.34 -8.73 -14.87
CA LEU A 358 -19.06 -7.96 -16.09
C LEU A 358 -19.35 -8.73 -17.38
N GLY A 359 -19.50 -10.06 -17.30
CA GLY A 359 -19.64 -10.94 -18.46
C GLY A 359 -18.40 -10.90 -19.37
N ASP A 360 -18.62 -11.16 -20.67
CA ASP A 360 -17.57 -11.02 -21.68
C ASP A 360 -17.29 -9.54 -21.94
N ILE A 361 -16.11 -9.09 -21.51
CA ILE A 361 -15.69 -7.70 -21.64
C ILE A 361 -14.77 -7.48 -22.83
N GLN A 362 -14.96 -6.36 -23.51
CA GLN A 362 -14.13 -5.94 -24.63
C GLN A 362 -12.73 -5.51 -24.16
N THR A 363 -11.76 -5.54 -25.07
CA THR A 363 -10.37 -5.10 -24.82
C THR A 363 -10.27 -3.70 -24.21
N LYS A 364 -11.15 -2.76 -24.62
CA LYS A 364 -11.18 -1.41 -24.06
C LYS A 364 -11.52 -1.38 -22.56
N THR A 365 -12.41 -2.27 -22.11
CA THR A 365 -12.83 -2.40 -20.71
C THR A 365 -11.70 -2.98 -19.87
N VAL A 366 -11.02 -4.01 -20.39
CA VAL A 366 -9.81 -4.59 -19.77
C VAL A 366 -8.73 -3.51 -19.60
N ARG A 367 -8.53 -2.66 -20.62
CA ARG A 367 -7.60 -1.52 -20.53
C ARG A 367 -8.00 -0.56 -19.40
N GLN A 368 -9.27 -0.19 -19.29
CA GLN A 368 -9.74 0.70 -18.22
C GLN A 368 -9.56 0.08 -16.82
N LEU A 369 -9.88 -1.20 -16.62
CA LEU A 369 -9.67 -1.90 -15.34
C LEU A 369 -8.21 -1.80 -14.86
N LYS A 370 -7.27 -1.90 -15.81
CA LYS A 370 -5.81 -1.83 -15.55
C LYS A 370 -5.29 -0.41 -15.25
N LEU A 371 -6.06 0.63 -15.56
CA LEU A 371 -5.62 2.01 -15.31
C LEU A 371 -5.61 2.32 -13.79
N PRO A 372 -4.71 3.21 -13.34
CA PRO A 372 -4.78 3.78 -11.99
C PRO A 372 -6.11 4.47 -11.71
N LEU A 373 -6.46 4.61 -10.43
CA LEU A 373 -7.68 5.32 -10.00
C LEU A 373 -7.70 6.79 -10.41
N THR A 374 -6.53 7.43 -10.47
CA THR A 374 -6.36 8.82 -10.92
C THR A 374 -6.61 8.98 -12.42
N GLU A 375 -6.62 7.88 -13.15
CA GLU A 375 -6.86 7.81 -14.60
C GLU A 375 -8.22 7.19 -14.92
N GLY A 376 -9.12 7.08 -13.93
CA GLY A 376 -10.49 6.56 -14.09
C GLY A 376 -10.61 5.04 -14.13
N GLY A 377 -9.53 4.32 -13.82
CA GLY A 377 -9.52 2.85 -13.73
C GLY A 377 -9.77 2.31 -12.32
N PHE A 378 -9.36 1.05 -12.12
CA PHE A 378 -9.57 0.27 -10.89
C PHE A 378 -8.27 -0.12 -10.18
N GLY A 379 -7.12 0.28 -10.71
CA GLY A 379 -5.82 -0.02 -10.12
C GLY A 379 -5.40 -1.48 -10.20
N LEU A 380 -6.01 -2.27 -11.11
CA LEU A 380 -5.59 -3.65 -11.40
C LEU A 380 -4.43 -3.64 -12.40
N THR A 381 -3.37 -2.92 -12.04
CA THR A 381 -2.27 -2.59 -12.94
C THR A 381 -1.60 -3.85 -13.49
N ASP A 382 -1.26 -3.79 -14.78
CA ASP A 382 -0.62 -4.89 -15.48
C ASP A 382 0.81 -5.12 -14.97
N ALA A 383 1.00 -6.20 -14.23
CA ALA A 383 2.27 -6.57 -13.62
C ALA A 383 3.38 -6.76 -14.67
N HIS A 384 3.05 -7.32 -15.85
CA HIS A 384 4.02 -7.52 -16.91
C HIS A 384 4.54 -6.17 -17.43
N ARG A 385 3.63 -5.20 -17.58
CA ARG A 385 3.95 -3.87 -18.07
C ARG A 385 4.81 -3.07 -17.09
N ILE A 386 4.54 -3.17 -15.79
CA ILE A 386 5.30 -2.41 -14.78
C ILE A 386 6.57 -3.12 -14.31
N ALA A 387 6.82 -4.37 -14.71
CA ALA A 387 7.98 -5.15 -14.25
C ALA A 387 9.31 -4.41 -14.47
N PRO A 388 9.62 -3.82 -15.64
CA PRO A 388 10.85 -3.05 -15.82
C PRO A 388 10.92 -1.85 -14.87
N ALA A 389 9.82 -1.10 -14.72
CA ALA A 389 9.75 0.06 -13.85
C ALA A 389 9.99 -0.28 -12.38
N ALA A 390 9.36 -1.35 -11.91
CA ALA A 390 9.51 -1.85 -10.56
C ALA A 390 10.95 -2.28 -10.28
N TYR A 391 11.55 -3.05 -11.19
CA TYR A 391 12.92 -3.53 -11.06
C TYR A 391 13.95 -2.39 -11.05
N PHE A 392 13.88 -1.49 -12.04
CA PHE A 392 14.85 -0.40 -12.16
C PHE A 392 14.64 0.71 -11.13
N GLY A 393 13.39 0.96 -10.73
CA GLY A 393 13.09 1.84 -9.61
C GLY A 393 13.73 1.33 -8.31
N ALA A 394 13.66 0.01 -8.05
CA ALA A 394 14.36 -0.60 -6.93
C ALA A 394 15.89 -0.53 -7.10
N GLY A 395 16.40 -0.82 -8.30
CA GLY A 395 17.82 -0.73 -8.64
C GLY A 395 18.42 0.66 -8.38
N ALA A 396 17.73 1.72 -8.79
CA ALA A 396 18.17 3.11 -8.60
C ALA A 396 18.32 3.50 -7.12
N VAL A 397 17.46 2.96 -6.25
CA VAL A 397 17.53 3.20 -4.79
C VAL A 397 18.74 2.50 -4.16
N VAL A 398 19.14 1.33 -4.69
CA VAL A 398 20.15 0.48 -4.05
C VAL A 398 21.56 0.59 -4.65
N LEU A 399 21.69 1.17 -5.84
CA LEU A 399 22.91 1.18 -6.65
C LEU A 399 24.15 1.64 -5.86
N ALA A 400 24.07 2.78 -5.17
CA ALA A 400 25.20 3.35 -4.44
C ALA A 400 25.69 2.41 -3.31
N ASP A 401 24.77 1.73 -2.62
CA ASP A 401 25.13 0.82 -1.52
C ASP A 401 25.68 -0.51 -2.02
N VAL A 402 25.16 -1.03 -3.14
CA VAL A 402 25.69 -2.21 -3.82
C VAL A 402 27.13 -1.96 -4.28
N LEU A 403 27.38 -0.80 -4.90
CA LEU A 403 28.73 -0.40 -5.30
C LEU A 403 29.67 -0.34 -4.08
N ARG A 404 29.25 0.23 -2.95
CA ARG A 404 30.07 0.22 -1.72
C ARG A 404 30.32 -1.19 -1.16
N ALA A 405 29.35 -2.09 -1.23
CA ALA A 405 29.48 -3.45 -0.70
C ALA A 405 30.39 -4.36 -1.55
N VAL A 406 30.40 -4.12 -2.87
CA VAL A 406 31.05 -5.00 -3.86
C VAL A 406 32.37 -4.43 -4.41
N LEU A 407 32.48 -3.11 -4.64
CA LEU A 407 33.66 -2.49 -5.28
C LEU A 407 34.99 -2.55 -4.50
N PRO A 408 35.05 -2.54 -3.16
CA PRO A 408 36.33 -2.59 -2.44
C PRO A 408 37.07 -3.93 -2.57
N ARG A 409 36.47 -4.96 -3.18
CA ARG A 409 37.01 -6.32 -3.26
C ARG A 409 37.61 -6.55 -4.64
N ARG A 410 38.83 -7.12 -4.72
CA ARG A 410 39.66 -7.28 -5.94
C ARG A 410 39.05 -8.15 -7.04
N THR A 411 37.87 -8.72 -6.82
CA THR A 411 37.18 -9.67 -7.71
C THR A 411 36.22 -9.00 -8.71
N MET A 412 36.40 -7.72 -9.06
CA MET A 412 35.64 -7.09 -10.14
C MET A 412 36.57 -6.76 -11.33
N PRO A 413 36.35 -7.34 -12.52
CA PRO A 413 36.93 -6.84 -13.75
C PRO A 413 36.48 -5.40 -14.00
N VAL A 414 37.36 -4.60 -14.61
CA VAL A 414 37.10 -3.19 -14.97
C VAL A 414 35.84 -3.05 -15.86
N HIS A 415 35.43 -4.12 -16.56
CA HIS A 415 34.24 -4.18 -17.40
C HIS A 415 32.91 -4.37 -16.62
N GLY A 416 32.93 -4.82 -15.37
CA GLY A 416 31.74 -4.89 -14.50
C GLY A 416 31.20 -3.51 -14.09
N ARG A 417 31.98 -2.44 -14.31
CA ARG A 417 31.52 -1.04 -14.18
C ARG A 417 30.43 -0.71 -15.21
N ALA A 418 30.50 -1.28 -16.41
CA ALA A 418 29.56 -0.97 -17.49
C ALA A 418 28.14 -1.54 -17.26
N GLY A 419 27.96 -2.66 -16.56
CA GLY A 419 26.61 -3.22 -16.32
C GLY A 419 25.74 -2.38 -15.36
N LEU A 420 26.37 -1.63 -14.46
CA LEU A 420 25.73 -0.78 -13.44
C LEU A 420 25.71 0.70 -13.83
N GLU A 421 26.70 1.16 -14.63
CA GLU A 421 26.77 2.54 -15.15
C GLU A 421 26.16 2.71 -16.55
N ALA A 422 26.10 1.65 -17.37
CA ALA A 422 25.63 1.72 -18.76
C ALA A 422 24.19 1.19 -18.93
N GLN A 423 23.22 1.79 -18.24
CA GLN A 423 22.02 2.24 -18.92
C GLN A 423 21.58 3.56 -18.28
N PRO A 424 21.34 4.62 -19.08
CA PRO A 424 20.87 5.88 -18.53
C PRO A 424 19.46 5.67 -17.98
N TRP A 425 19.38 5.40 -16.68
CA TRP A 425 18.14 5.16 -15.94
C TRP A 425 17.09 6.22 -16.25
N SER A 426 17.52 7.47 -16.48
CA SER A 426 16.69 8.57 -16.95
C SER A 426 15.96 8.28 -18.27
N LYS A 427 16.63 7.74 -19.29
CA LYS A 427 16.00 7.39 -20.58
C LYS A 427 15.02 6.22 -20.43
N LEU A 428 15.32 5.28 -19.54
CA LEU A 428 14.45 4.12 -19.29
C LEU A 428 13.22 4.50 -18.47
N THR A 429 13.37 5.27 -17.40
CA THR A 429 12.27 5.87 -16.64
C THR A 429 11.43 6.78 -17.54
N GLN A 430 12.05 7.55 -18.43
CA GLN A 430 11.33 8.36 -19.43
C GLN A 430 10.56 7.50 -20.43
N ARG A 431 11.14 6.41 -20.96
CA ARG A 431 10.43 5.45 -21.84
C ARG A 431 9.27 4.76 -21.12
N ILE A 432 9.43 4.41 -19.85
CA ILE A 432 8.39 3.80 -19.03
C ILE A 432 7.26 4.81 -18.77
N HIS A 433 7.58 6.04 -18.39
CA HIS A 433 6.60 7.10 -18.23
C HIS A 433 5.87 7.43 -19.55
N GLN A 434 6.59 7.37 -20.68
CA GLN A 434 6.01 7.45 -22.02
C GLN A 434 5.08 6.26 -22.29
N GLN A 435 5.42 5.03 -21.90
CA GLN A 435 4.55 3.86 -22.01
C GLN A 435 3.33 3.94 -21.08
N GLU A 436 3.48 4.56 -19.89
CA GLU A 436 2.41 4.90 -18.97
C GLU A 436 1.38 5.83 -19.61
N SER A 437 1.87 6.97 -20.09
CA SER A 437 1.10 7.97 -20.83
C SER A 437 0.51 7.39 -22.12
N ALA A 438 1.25 6.53 -22.83
CA ALA A 438 0.80 5.91 -24.08
C ALA A 438 -0.34 4.92 -23.88
N SER A 439 -0.44 4.21 -22.75
CA SER A 439 -1.59 3.30 -22.56
C SER A 439 -2.84 4.00 -22.08
N LEU A 440 -2.71 5.11 -21.35
CA LEU A 440 -3.82 6.01 -21.13
C LEU A 440 -4.31 6.56 -22.48
N GLN A 441 -3.38 7.03 -23.30
CA GLN A 441 -3.69 7.53 -24.65
C GLN A 441 -4.33 6.42 -25.50
N ALA A 442 -3.81 5.19 -25.46
CA ALA A 442 -4.37 4.04 -26.18
C ALA A 442 -5.74 3.59 -25.64
N ALA A 443 -6.05 3.81 -24.37
CA ALA A 443 -7.38 3.57 -23.82
C ALA A 443 -8.37 4.62 -24.32
N LEU A 444 -7.97 5.90 -24.34
CA LEU A 444 -8.76 7.00 -24.89
C LEU A 444 -8.93 6.88 -26.41
N ASP A 445 -7.89 6.50 -27.14
CA ASP A 445 -7.91 6.30 -28.59
C ASP A 445 -8.79 5.10 -28.96
N ALA A 446 -8.75 4.01 -28.18
CA ALA A 446 -9.68 2.89 -28.34
C ALA A 446 -11.14 3.25 -28.01
N MET A 447 -11.38 4.42 -27.44
CA MET A 447 -12.71 4.99 -27.20
C MET A 447 -13.03 6.12 -28.20
N ARG A 448 -12.30 6.24 -29.31
CA ARG A 448 -12.69 7.09 -30.45
C ARG A 448 -13.53 6.31 -31.45
N ASP A 449 -14.35 7.00 -32.23
CA ASP A 449 -15.08 6.36 -33.33
C ASP A 449 -14.17 6.07 -34.53
N ALA A 450 -14.71 5.42 -35.56
CA ALA A 450 -13.96 5.05 -36.77
C ALA A 450 -13.36 6.25 -37.52
N ALA A 451 -13.90 7.46 -37.31
CA ALA A 451 -13.41 8.71 -37.90
C ALA A 451 -12.46 9.46 -36.96
N GLY A 452 -12.08 8.87 -35.82
CA GLY A 452 -11.19 9.46 -34.83
C GLY A 452 -11.87 10.52 -33.94
N HIS A 453 -13.19 10.66 -34.01
CA HIS A 453 -13.91 11.65 -33.23
C HIS A 453 -14.15 11.20 -31.78
N PRO A 454 -14.32 12.17 -30.87
CA PRO A 454 -14.64 11.91 -29.49
C PRO A 454 -16.02 11.20 -29.32
N THR A 455 -16.07 10.02 -28.69
CA THR A 455 -17.32 9.29 -28.39
C THR A 455 -17.94 9.63 -27.01
N THR A 456 -19.17 9.18 -26.77
CA THR A 456 -19.80 9.16 -25.43
C THR A 456 -18.94 8.41 -24.40
N ASP A 457 -18.27 7.34 -24.82
CA ASP A 457 -17.43 6.50 -23.96
C ASP A 457 -16.15 7.23 -23.52
N GLY A 458 -15.56 8.03 -24.41
CA GLY A 458 -14.43 8.90 -24.07
C GLY A 458 -14.82 10.02 -23.10
N ALA A 459 -15.99 10.65 -23.27
CA ALA A 459 -16.53 11.64 -22.32
C ALA A 459 -16.70 11.05 -20.91
N ARG A 460 -17.26 9.83 -20.84
CA ARG A 460 -17.40 9.05 -19.61
C ARG A 460 -16.04 8.84 -18.93
N LEU A 461 -15.05 8.29 -19.64
CA LEU A 461 -13.73 8.02 -19.07
C LEU A 461 -13.05 9.32 -18.60
N GLN A 462 -13.17 10.41 -19.36
CA GLN A 462 -12.66 11.71 -18.94
C GLN A 462 -13.32 12.19 -17.63
N SER A 463 -14.62 11.99 -17.46
CA SER A 463 -15.28 12.28 -16.18
C SER A 463 -14.74 11.40 -15.05
N CYS A 464 -14.55 10.10 -15.28
CA CYS A 464 -14.00 9.16 -14.30
C CYS A 464 -12.56 9.50 -13.85
N LYS A 465 -11.78 10.17 -14.70
CA LYS A 465 -10.44 10.71 -14.40
C LYS A 465 -10.48 12.01 -13.55
N GLY A 466 -11.65 12.62 -13.42
CA GLY A 466 -11.81 13.92 -12.79
C GLY A 466 -11.42 13.97 -11.30
N PRO A 467 -11.12 15.16 -10.76
CA PRO A 467 -10.88 15.33 -9.32
C PRO A 467 -12.03 14.72 -8.50
N GLY A 468 -11.70 13.93 -7.48
CA GLY A 468 -12.65 13.28 -6.56
C GLY A 468 -13.46 12.11 -7.14
N ALA A 469 -13.33 11.78 -8.43
CA ALA A 469 -14.20 10.80 -9.09
C ALA A 469 -14.06 9.38 -8.53
N SER A 470 -12.84 8.94 -8.27
CA SER A 470 -12.54 7.60 -7.75
C SER A 470 -12.57 7.49 -6.21
N GLY A 471 -13.06 8.50 -5.49
CA GLY A 471 -13.13 8.50 -4.03
C GLY A 471 -13.92 7.31 -3.47
N TRP A 472 -15.00 6.89 -4.12
CA TRP A 472 -15.80 5.74 -3.72
C TRP A 472 -15.02 4.41 -3.78
N LEU A 473 -14.09 4.27 -4.73
CA LEU A 473 -13.16 3.14 -4.81
C LEU A 473 -12.08 3.17 -3.73
N GLN A 474 -11.95 4.25 -2.97
CA GLN A 474 -11.05 4.32 -1.80
C GLN A 474 -11.80 4.12 -0.48
N ALA A 475 -13.13 4.09 -0.50
CA ALA A 475 -13.97 3.95 0.68
C ALA A 475 -13.87 2.55 1.31
N ILE A 476 -13.44 2.47 2.57
CA ILE A 476 -13.57 1.26 3.40
C ILE A 476 -15.00 1.26 3.96
N PRO A 477 -15.79 0.17 3.78
CA PRO A 477 -17.21 0.09 4.22
C PRO A 477 -17.34 -0.07 5.75
N SER A 478 -16.79 0.90 6.49
CA SER A 478 -16.74 0.91 7.95
C SER A 478 -17.85 1.76 8.59
N ARG A 479 -18.52 2.58 7.78
CA ARG A 479 -19.60 3.48 8.19
C ARG A 479 -20.67 3.61 7.10
N PRO A 480 -21.94 3.88 7.46
CA PRO A 480 -23.04 4.09 6.52
C PRO A 480 -22.75 5.07 5.36
N GLU A 481 -21.93 6.11 5.54
CA GLU A 481 -21.61 7.06 4.44
C GLU A 481 -20.60 6.51 3.43
N THR A 482 -19.79 5.56 3.88
CA THR A 482 -18.73 4.92 3.09
C THR A 482 -19.13 3.56 2.56
N THR A 483 -20.23 2.99 3.03
CA THR A 483 -20.79 1.72 2.57
C THR A 483 -21.77 1.96 1.43
N ILE A 484 -21.60 1.22 0.35
CA ILE A 484 -22.50 1.16 -0.81
C ILE A 484 -23.09 -0.24 -0.84
N SER A 485 -24.39 -0.40 -1.07
CA SER A 485 -24.99 -1.74 -1.12
C SER A 485 -24.34 -2.61 -2.20
N PRO A 486 -24.23 -3.95 -2.02
CA PRO A 486 -23.57 -4.84 -2.98
C PRO A 486 -24.01 -4.61 -4.42
N ASP A 487 -25.32 -4.60 -4.68
CA ASP A 487 -25.86 -4.35 -6.00
C ASP A 487 -25.54 -2.95 -6.56
N ALA A 488 -25.57 -1.91 -5.71
CA ALA A 488 -25.25 -0.55 -6.13
C ALA A 488 -23.74 -0.41 -6.42
N PHE A 489 -22.89 -1.13 -5.69
CA PHE A 489 -21.46 -1.16 -5.95
C PHE A 489 -21.18 -1.80 -7.31
N VAL A 490 -21.72 -3.00 -7.56
CA VAL A 490 -21.63 -3.69 -8.85
C VAL A 490 -22.14 -2.81 -9.99
N TRP A 491 -23.31 -2.21 -9.83
CA TRP A 491 -23.86 -1.27 -10.82
C TRP A 491 -22.92 -0.08 -11.05
N ASN A 492 -22.33 0.50 -10.00
CA ASN A 492 -21.40 1.62 -10.15
C ASN A 492 -20.11 1.21 -10.88
N VAL A 493 -19.61 0.00 -10.66
CA VAL A 493 -18.48 -0.56 -11.45
C VAL A 493 -18.87 -0.62 -12.92
N GLN A 494 -19.99 -1.27 -13.23
CA GLN A 494 -20.49 -1.41 -14.61
C GLN A 494 -20.75 -0.03 -15.25
N PHE A 495 -21.30 0.91 -14.50
CA PHE A 495 -21.59 2.27 -14.96
C PHE A 495 -20.30 3.01 -15.27
N GLN A 496 -19.30 2.90 -14.40
CA GLN A 496 -17.97 3.47 -14.63
C GLN A 496 -17.25 2.84 -15.82
N LEU A 497 -17.58 1.61 -16.21
CA LEU A 497 -17.02 0.90 -17.36
C LEU A 497 -17.85 1.07 -18.65
N GLY A 498 -18.99 1.75 -18.59
CA GLY A 498 -19.89 1.91 -19.74
C GLY A 498 -20.64 0.63 -20.13
N LEU A 499 -20.89 -0.26 -19.16
CA LEU A 499 -21.49 -1.59 -19.36
C LEU A 499 -22.94 -1.69 -18.85
N VAL A 500 -23.44 -0.67 -18.16
CA VAL A 500 -24.82 -0.67 -17.65
C VAL A 500 -25.80 -0.68 -18.81
N LYS A 501 -26.86 -1.49 -18.68
CA LYS A 501 -28.03 -1.44 -19.54
C LYS A 501 -29.12 -0.65 -18.82
N GLY A 502 -29.48 0.51 -19.37
CA GLY A 502 -30.58 1.33 -18.86
C GLY A 502 -31.95 0.79 -19.28
N PRO A 503 -33.03 1.19 -18.61
CA PRO A 503 -34.38 0.94 -19.11
C PRO A 503 -34.59 1.66 -20.45
N THR A 504 -35.47 1.15 -21.31
CA THR A 504 -35.77 1.76 -22.62
C THR A 504 -36.59 3.05 -22.52
N THR A 505 -37.36 3.22 -21.44
CA THR A 505 -38.16 4.42 -21.16
C THR A 505 -37.91 4.92 -19.75
N CYS A 506 -37.98 6.24 -19.58
CA CYS A 506 -37.79 6.86 -18.29
C CYS A 506 -39.05 6.67 -17.43
N GLY A 507 -38.93 6.01 -16.27
CA GLY A 507 -40.04 5.86 -15.32
C GLY A 507 -40.59 7.19 -14.76
N ALA A 508 -39.90 8.32 -14.97
CA ALA A 508 -40.31 9.63 -14.49
C ALA A 508 -41.04 10.50 -15.52
N CYS A 509 -40.48 10.61 -16.72
CA CYS A 509 -41.01 11.50 -17.77
C CYS A 509 -41.55 10.75 -18.99
N THR A 510 -41.52 9.41 -18.97
CA THR A 510 -41.94 8.48 -20.02
C THR A 510 -41.24 8.63 -21.37
N LYS A 511 -40.28 9.54 -21.51
CA LYS A 511 -39.46 9.70 -22.72
C LYS A 511 -38.52 8.50 -22.91
N PRO A 512 -38.15 8.19 -24.17
CA PRO A 512 -37.13 7.20 -24.46
C PRO A 512 -35.82 7.54 -23.74
N CYS A 513 -35.23 6.52 -23.10
CA CYS A 513 -33.88 6.61 -22.55
C CYS A 513 -32.88 6.14 -23.61
N ASP A 514 -31.69 6.72 -23.56
CA ASP A 514 -30.53 6.15 -24.25
C ASP A 514 -30.16 4.76 -23.67
N PRO A 515 -29.37 3.95 -24.41
CA PRO A 515 -29.06 2.58 -24.00
C PRO A 515 -28.38 2.42 -22.63
N LEU A 516 -27.71 3.45 -22.13
CA LEU A 516 -27.02 3.44 -20.83
C LEU A 516 -27.88 4.03 -19.70
N GLY A 517 -29.05 4.61 -20.02
CA GLY A 517 -29.94 5.26 -19.06
C GLY A 517 -29.49 6.66 -18.64
N ASP A 518 -28.60 7.30 -19.41
CA ASP A 518 -28.04 8.63 -19.18
C ASP A 518 -29.13 9.70 -18.99
N HIS A 519 -30.25 9.56 -19.71
CA HIS A 519 -31.44 10.41 -19.58
C HIS A 519 -31.93 10.52 -18.12
N MET A 520 -31.97 9.40 -17.39
CA MET A 520 -32.48 9.39 -16.02
C MET A 520 -31.60 10.21 -15.07
N LEU A 521 -30.30 10.30 -15.36
CA LEU A 521 -29.35 11.09 -14.58
C LEU A 521 -29.54 12.60 -14.80
N LYS A 522 -30.29 13.03 -15.80
CA LYS A 522 -30.59 14.45 -16.05
C LYS A 522 -32.08 14.78 -16.06
N CYS A 523 -32.95 13.78 -15.87
CA CYS A 523 -34.39 13.98 -15.92
C CYS A 523 -34.85 14.95 -14.82
N PRO A 524 -35.52 16.07 -15.17
CA PRO A 524 -36.01 17.03 -14.18
C PRO A 524 -37.26 16.53 -13.43
N ASN A 525 -37.88 15.44 -13.89
CA ASN A 525 -39.13 14.91 -13.35
C ASN A 525 -38.89 13.87 -12.24
N ARG A 526 -39.89 13.67 -11.37
CA ARG A 526 -39.88 12.77 -10.17
C ARG A 526 -38.76 13.00 -9.16
N GLY A 527 -38.07 14.14 -9.17
CA GLY A 527 -37.12 14.51 -8.12
C GLY A 527 -35.84 13.66 -8.10
N TYR A 528 -35.50 12.93 -9.16
CA TYR A 528 -34.22 12.21 -9.23
C TYR A 528 -33.04 13.15 -9.06
N LEU A 529 -32.99 14.25 -9.83
CA LEU A 529 -31.99 15.30 -9.67
C LEU A 529 -32.01 15.91 -8.25
N THR A 530 -33.21 16.12 -7.70
CA THR A 530 -33.43 16.71 -6.37
C THR A 530 -32.90 15.80 -5.25
N SER A 531 -33.13 14.49 -5.31
CA SER A 531 -32.62 13.52 -4.32
C SER A 531 -31.09 13.55 -4.28
N ARG A 532 -30.45 13.42 -5.45
CA ARG A 532 -28.98 13.42 -5.52
C ARG A 532 -28.39 14.74 -5.04
N HIS A 533 -29.01 15.84 -5.44
CA HIS A 533 -28.67 17.18 -4.98
C HIS A 533 -28.70 17.26 -3.45
N ASN A 534 -29.82 16.87 -2.84
CA ASN A 534 -30.02 16.95 -1.39
C ASN A 534 -29.03 16.08 -0.63
N THR A 535 -28.76 14.86 -1.10
CA THR A 535 -27.77 13.98 -0.46
C THR A 535 -26.34 14.54 -0.54
N VAL A 536 -25.96 15.13 -1.68
CA VAL A 536 -24.66 15.80 -1.81
C VAL A 536 -24.61 17.07 -0.95
N GLN A 537 -25.65 17.89 -0.96
CA GLN A 537 -25.78 19.08 -0.14
C GLN A 537 -25.65 18.76 1.35
N ALA A 538 -26.33 17.72 1.83
CA ALA A 538 -26.22 17.26 3.21
C ALA A 538 -24.81 16.75 3.54
N THR A 539 -24.12 16.16 2.56
CA THR A 539 -22.72 15.72 2.71
C THR A 539 -21.77 16.91 2.80
N VAL A 540 -21.94 17.95 1.97
CA VAL A 540 -21.15 19.20 2.07
C VAL A 540 -21.42 19.91 3.39
N TYR A 541 -22.69 20.01 3.83
CA TYR A 541 -23.05 20.54 5.13
C TYR A 541 -22.29 19.83 6.27
N ARG A 542 -22.30 18.48 6.25
CA ARG A 542 -21.59 17.66 7.23
C ARG A 542 -20.09 17.89 7.20
N ILE A 543 -19.48 18.02 6.02
CA ILE A 543 -18.06 18.36 5.88
C ILE A 543 -17.76 19.71 6.51
N CYS A 544 -18.62 20.73 6.31
CA CYS A 544 -18.47 22.03 6.95
C CYS A 544 -18.58 21.95 8.48
N LYS A 545 -19.47 21.09 9.00
CA LYS A 545 -19.57 20.80 10.44
C LYS A 545 -18.34 20.07 10.97
N GLU A 546 -17.83 19.07 10.25
CA GLU A 546 -16.61 18.33 10.58
C GLU A 546 -15.39 19.27 10.61
N ALA A 547 -15.34 20.21 9.68
CA ALA A 547 -14.33 21.28 9.61
C ALA A 547 -14.53 22.41 10.63
N ARG A 548 -15.55 22.31 11.48
CA ARG A 548 -15.88 23.27 12.55
C ARG A 548 -16.04 24.71 12.04
N CYS A 549 -16.63 24.91 10.87
CA CYS A 549 -16.98 26.26 10.39
C CYS A 549 -17.78 27.01 11.48
N PRO A 550 -17.41 28.26 11.83
CA PRO A 550 -18.10 29.05 12.86
C PRO A 550 -19.63 29.12 12.68
N SER A 551 -20.09 29.22 11.43
CA SER A 551 -21.49 29.11 11.09
C SER A 551 -21.67 28.33 9.79
N VAL A 552 -22.66 27.43 9.76
CA VAL A 552 -23.14 26.79 8.54
C VAL A 552 -24.63 26.53 8.72
N LYS A 553 -25.43 27.00 7.76
CA LYS A 553 -26.88 26.84 7.70
C LYS A 553 -27.29 26.32 6.33
N THR A 554 -28.37 25.56 6.27
CA THR A 554 -28.91 24.98 5.03
C THR A 554 -30.23 25.64 4.65
N GLU A 555 -30.57 25.66 3.38
CA GLU A 555 -31.92 26.06 2.89
C GLU A 555 -32.37 27.46 3.35
N GLN A 556 -31.46 28.45 3.32
CA GLN A 556 -31.74 29.80 3.81
C GLN A 556 -32.36 30.69 2.72
N LEU A 557 -33.35 31.51 3.07
CA LEU A 557 -33.97 32.43 2.11
C LEU A 557 -32.98 33.56 1.76
N LEU A 558 -32.85 33.87 0.47
CA LEU A 558 -31.92 34.90 0.00
C LEU A 558 -32.26 36.30 0.51
N ARG A 559 -33.56 36.60 0.68
CA ARG A 559 -34.04 37.90 1.18
C ARG A 559 -33.58 38.19 2.62
N ASP A 560 -33.46 37.17 3.46
CA ASP A 560 -33.06 37.30 4.86
C ASP A 560 -31.57 37.68 5.00
N HIS A 561 -30.83 37.62 3.89
CA HIS A 561 -29.40 37.92 3.79
C HIS A 561 -29.11 39.13 2.90
N GLN A 562 -30.10 39.98 2.61
CA GLN A 562 -29.94 41.17 1.74
C GLN A 562 -29.43 40.82 0.32
N CYS A 563 -29.77 39.63 -0.17
CA CYS A 563 -29.39 39.14 -1.49
C CYS A 563 -30.60 39.00 -2.44
N PRO A 564 -31.44 40.03 -2.64
CA PRO A 564 -32.65 39.88 -3.47
C PRO A 564 -32.29 39.64 -4.94
N LEU A 565 -33.05 38.76 -5.59
CA LEU A 565 -32.93 38.49 -7.02
C LEU A 565 -33.98 39.32 -7.79
N PRO A 566 -33.61 40.03 -8.88
CA PRO A 566 -34.51 41.00 -9.52
C PRO A 566 -35.78 40.43 -10.15
N GLN A 567 -35.87 39.10 -10.33
CA GLN A 567 -36.90 38.46 -11.17
C GLN A 567 -37.58 37.23 -10.53
N THR A 568 -37.40 36.98 -9.23
CA THR A 568 -37.88 35.73 -8.61
C THR A 568 -38.80 35.98 -7.44
N THR A 569 -39.72 35.04 -7.21
CA THR A 569 -40.60 35.02 -6.05
C THR A 569 -39.79 35.08 -4.74
N ASP A 570 -40.39 35.66 -3.71
CA ASP A 570 -39.90 35.81 -2.33
C ASP A 570 -39.46 34.52 -1.59
N LYS A 571 -39.44 33.38 -2.28
CA LYS A 571 -39.27 32.03 -1.72
C LYS A 571 -37.93 31.36 -2.10
N GLN A 572 -37.04 32.04 -2.84
CA GLN A 572 -35.80 31.42 -3.30
C GLN A 572 -34.79 31.22 -2.15
N ARG A 573 -34.23 30.00 -2.10
CA ARG A 573 -33.30 29.55 -1.05
C ARG A 573 -31.92 29.26 -1.61
N MET A 574 -30.91 29.47 -0.77
CA MET A 574 -29.54 29.04 -0.99
C MET A 574 -29.30 27.74 -0.21
N ASP A 575 -28.64 26.78 -0.84
CA ASP A 575 -28.41 25.45 -0.26
C ASP A 575 -27.58 25.53 1.01
N LEU A 576 -26.55 26.37 1.01
CA LEU A 576 -25.61 26.56 2.12
C LEU A 576 -25.25 28.04 2.29
N VAL A 577 -25.36 28.53 3.53
CA VAL A 577 -24.83 29.82 3.96
C VAL A 577 -23.85 29.56 5.10
N LEU A 578 -22.59 29.97 4.92
CA LEU A 578 -21.53 29.65 5.88
C LEU A 578 -20.59 30.83 6.15
N THR A 579 -20.02 30.81 7.34
CA THR A 579 -18.96 31.74 7.77
C THR A 579 -17.69 30.92 7.97
N GLN A 580 -16.60 31.31 7.33
CA GLN A 580 -15.30 30.65 7.45
C GLN A 580 -14.57 31.12 8.72
N HIS A 581 -13.48 30.44 9.06
CA HIS A 581 -12.64 30.75 10.23
C HIS A 581 -12.00 32.14 10.17
N ASP A 582 -11.79 32.69 8.97
CA ASP A 582 -11.29 34.06 8.74
C ASP A 582 -12.39 35.14 8.76
N GLY A 583 -13.64 34.75 9.07
CA GLY A 583 -14.79 35.65 9.10
C GLY A 583 -15.46 35.88 7.74
N SER A 584 -14.88 35.38 6.64
CA SER A 584 -15.48 35.52 5.31
C SER A 584 -16.82 34.77 5.22
N LYS A 585 -17.77 35.35 4.49
CA LYS A 585 -19.14 34.83 4.34
C LYS A 585 -19.33 34.25 2.94
N LEU A 586 -19.73 32.99 2.86
CA LEU A 586 -19.95 32.28 1.61
C LEU A 586 -21.40 31.86 1.47
N MET A 587 -21.92 31.92 0.24
CA MET A 587 -23.16 31.28 -0.19
C MET A 587 -22.80 30.23 -1.23
N ALA A 588 -23.23 28.99 -1.02
CA ALA A 588 -22.91 27.90 -1.92
C ALA A 588 -24.18 27.20 -2.39
N ASP A 589 -24.21 26.90 -3.69
CA ASP A 589 -25.28 26.15 -4.36
C ASP A 589 -24.67 24.89 -4.97
N VAL A 590 -25.23 23.74 -4.64
CA VAL A 590 -24.80 22.42 -5.11
C VAL A 590 -25.50 22.14 -6.43
N THR A 591 -24.76 21.65 -7.42
CA THR A 591 -25.38 21.37 -8.72
C THR A 591 -24.82 20.13 -9.40
N GLY A 592 -25.71 19.19 -9.75
CA GLY A 592 -25.36 17.98 -10.48
C GLY A 592 -25.57 18.15 -11.98
N THR A 593 -24.66 17.60 -12.78
CA THR A 593 -24.79 17.49 -14.25
C THR A 593 -24.40 16.10 -14.72
N HIS A 594 -24.61 15.81 -16.00
CA HIS A 594 -24.27 14.53 -16.60
C HIS A 594 -23.50 14.76 -17.91
N PRO A 595 -22.24 14.27 -18.03
CA PRO A 595 -21.34 14.70 -19.09
C PRO A 595 -21.54 13.99 -20.43
N THR A 596 -22.42 13.00 -20.54
CA THR A 596 -22.66 12.22 -21.78
C THR A 596 -23.98 12.56 -22.48
N HIS A 597 -24.92 13.22 -21.79
CA HIS A 597 -26.22 13.60 -22.35
C HIS A 597 -26.16 14.93 -23.14
N ALA A 598 -26.74 14.96 -24.34
CA ALA A 598 -26.84 16.18 -25.16
C ALA A 598 -27.77 17.22 -24.51
N ASP A 599 -27.33 18.47 -24.38
CA ASP A 599 -28.06 19.48 -23.61
C ASP A 599 -29.35 19.98 -24.28
N ARG A 600 -29.52 19.77 -25.60
CA ARG A 600 -30.73 20.13 -26.38
C ARG A 600 -30.99 19.11 -27.49
N PRO A 601 -32.27 18.77 -27.80
CA PRO A 601 -32.61 18.03 -29.01
C PRO A 601 -32.10 18.80 -30.23
N GLY A 602 -31.24 18.19 -31.05
CA GLY A 602 -30.69 18.79 -32.28
C GLY A 602 -29.31 19.46 -32.15
N ASP A 603 -28.69 19.52 -30.96
CA ASP A 603 -27.35 20.13 -30.81
C ASP A 603 -26.24 19.07 -31.07
N PRO A 604 -25.40 19.22 -32.11
CA PRO A 604 -24.63 18.09 -32.64
C PRO A 604 -23.44 17.61 -31.79
N ARG A 605 -22.98 18.33 -30.74
CA ARG A 605 -21.71 17.95 -30.09
C ARG A 605 -21.70 18.17 -28.59
N ASN A 606 -21.65 17.06 -27.86
CA ASN A 606 -21.21 17.04 -26.48
C ASN A 606 -19.71 17.36 -26.39
N LEU A 607 -19.35 18.60 -26.04
CA LEU A 607 -17.95 19.08 -25.97
C LEU A 607 -17.15 18.50 -24.79
N THR A 608 -17.74 17.65 -23.96
CA THR A 608 -17.07 17.06 -22.78
C THR A 608 -15.90 16.17 -23.14
N ASN A 609 -15.90 15.56 -24.32
CA ASN A 609 -14.80 14.72 -24.78
C ASN A 609 -13.67 15.50 -25.49
N GLN A 610 -13.88 16.78 -25.84
CA GLN A 610 -12.80 17.65 -26.33
C GLN A 610 -12.11 18.41 -25.20
N ARG A 611 -12.88 18.88 -24.22
CA ARG A 611 -12.36 19.60 -23.06
C ARG A 611 -12.98 19.04 -21.78
N PRO A 612 -12.25 18.20 -21.04
CA PRO A 612 -12.79 17.57 -19.83
C PRO A 612 -13.39 18.60 -18.85
N GLY A 613 -14.55 18.28 -18.26
CA GLY A 613 -15.29 19.18 -17.35
C GLY A 613 -16.08 20.30 -18.03
N SER A 614 -16.37 20.20 -19.33
CA SER A 614 -17.19 21.20 -20.05
C SER A 614 -18.59 21.32 -19.46
N ALA A 615 -19.23 20.20 -19.13
CA ALA A 615 -20.56 20.19 -18.51
C ALA A 615 -20.56 20.93 -17.16
N LEU A 616 -19.50 20.77 -16.36
CA LEU A 616 -19.34 21.51 -15.11
C LEU A 616 -19.21 23.01 -15.33
N ARG A 617 -18.38 23.45 -16.28
CA ARG A 617 -18.20 24.88 -16.56
C ARG A 617 -19.49 25.55 -16.99
N VAL A 618 -20.31 24.87 -17.80
CA VAL A 618 -21.64 25.37 -18.20
C VAL A 618 -22.58 25.45 -16.99
N ALA A 619 -22.62 24.40 -16.17
CA ALA A 619 -23.45 24.39 -14.96
C ALA A 619 -23.05 25.47 -13.96
N GLU A 620 -21.76 25.64 -13.70
CA GLU A 620 -21.23 26.70 -12.82
C GLU A 620 -21.52 28.10 -13.38
N LYS A 621 -21.28 28.33 -14.68
CA LYS A 621 -21.54 29.62 -15.31
C LYS A 621 -23.00 30.02 -15.13
N ARG A 622 -23.94 29.12 -15.45
CA ARG A 622 -25.38 29.36 -15.26
C ARG A 622 -25.71 29.77 -13.81
N LYS A 623 -25.12 29.09 -12.82
CA LYS A 623 -25.33 29.40 -11.40
C LYS A 623 -24.69 30.73 -10.99
N ARG A 624 -23.48 31.05 -11.48
CA ARG A 624 -22.83 32.36 -11.25
C ARG A 624 -23.64 33.50 -11.84
N ASP A 625 -24.07 33.36 -13.09
CA ASP A 625 -24.88 34.34 -13.80
C ASP A 625 -26.19 34.61 -13.04
N GLN A 626 -26.74 33.58 -12.39
CA GLN A 626 -27.96 33.70 -11.58
C GLN A 626 -27.73 34.36 -10.21
N TYR A 627 -26.70 33.97 -9.46
CA TYR A 627 -26.61 34.30 -8.02
C TYR A 627 -25.47 35.22 -7.63
N ALA A 628 -24.37 35.28 -8.39
CA ALA A 628 -23.13 35.90 -7.92
C ALA A 628 -23.29 37.39 -7.62
N VAL A 629 -24.00 38.13 -8.49
CA VAL A 629 -24.23 39.57 -8.32
C VAL A 629 -25.07 39.86 -7.07
N ALA A 630 -26.13 39.07 -6.83
CA ALA A 630 -26.98 39.24 -5.66
C ALA A 630 -26.25 38.91 -4.36
N CYS A 631 -25.47 37.83 -4.34
CA CYS A 631 -24.65 37.44 -3.18
C CYS A 631 -23.61 38.52 -2.85
N ALA A 632 -22.92 39.06 -3.86
CA ALA A 632 -21.92 40.10 -3.68
C ALA A 632 -22.52 41.38 -3.07
N ARG A 633 -23.74 41.77 -3.47
CA ARG A 633 -24.47 42.90 -2.87
C ARG A 633 -24.76 42.70 -1.38
N GLY A 634 -25.09 41.48 -0.97
CA GLY A 634 -25.28 41.14 0.44
C GLY A 634 -23.99 40.87 1.23
N GLY A 635 -22.81 41.07 0.62
CA GLY A 635 -21.51 40.85 1.25
C GLY A 635 -21.08 39.37 1.34
N TYR A 636 -21.59 38.52 0.45
CA TYR A 636 -21.26 37.09 0.37
C TYR A 636 -20.50 36.77 -0.92
N THR A 637 -19.52 35.87 -0.83
CA THR A 637 -18.92 35.25 -2.03
C THR A 637 -19.74 34.03 -2.44
N PHE A 638 -20.19 33.99 -3.70
CA PHE A 638 -20.96 32.88 -4.23
C PHE A 638 -20.07 31.75 -4.77
N LEU A 639 -20.37 30.51 -4.41
CA LEU A 639 -19.66 29.30 -4.83
C LEU A 639 -20.62 28.27 -5.47
N PRO A 640 -20.57 28.06 -6.79
CA PRO A 640 -21.25 26.92 -7.41
C PRO A 640 -20.45 25.64 -7.18
N LEU A 641 -20.99 24.73 -6.37
CA LEU A 641 -20.38 23.45 -6.04
C LEU A 641 -20.88 22.36 -7.00
N ALA A 642 -20.30 22.32 -8.20
CA ALA A 642 -20.76 21.45 -9.28
C ALA A 642 -20.07 20.07 -9.31
N PHE A 643 -20.83 19.04 -9.70
CA PHE A 643 -20.35 17.66 -9.92
C PHE A 643 -21.01 16.96 -11.13
N GLU A 644 -20.29 16.01 -11.72
CA GLU A 644 -20.76 15.10 -12.77
C GLU A 644 -21.15 13.75 -12.16
N SER A 645 -22.12 13.06 -12.78
CA SER A 645 -22.60 11.74 -12.31
C SER A 645 -21.55 10.63 -12.27
N TYR A 646 -20.50 10.68 -13.10
CA TYR A 646 -19.38 9.73 -13.03
C TYR A 646 -18.36 10.11 -11.94
N GLY A 647 -18.59 11.22 -11.23
CA GLY A 647 -17.86 11.61 -10.02
C GLY A 647 -16.88 12.77 -10.18
N ARG A 648 -16.68 13.34 -11.38
CA ARG A 648 -15.83 14.53 -11.55
C ARG A 648 -16.41 15.72 -10.80
N TRP A 649 -15.57 16.39 -10.01
CA TRP A 649 -15.92 17.65 -9.35
C TRP A 649 -15.32 18.86 -10.06
N SER A 650 -15.96 20.00 -9.86
CA SER A 650 -15.49 21.30 -10.35
C SER A 650 -14.26 21.79 -9.59
N SER A 651 -13.47 22.65 -10.25
CA SER A 651 -12.33 23.32 -9.61
C SER A 651 -12.76 24.21 -8.44
N THR A 652 -13.99 24.74 -8.46
CA THR A 652 -14.57 25.47 -7.33
C THR A 652 -14.70 24.57 -6.10
N MET A 653 -15.24 23.36 -6.25
CA MET A 653 -15.34 22.41 -5.14
C MET A 653 -13.95 22.01 -4.61
N GLU A 654 -13.02 21.71 -5.50
CA GLU A 654 -11.65 21.34 -5.12
C GLU A 654 -10.98 22.46 -4.30
N THR A 655 -11.05 23.68 -4.80
CA THR A 655 -10.52 24.86 -4.10
C THR A 655 -11.20 25.05 -2.74
N PHE A 656 -12.52 24.86 -2.67
CA PHE A 656 -13.29 24.96 -1.44
C PHE A 656 -12.82 23.95 -0.38
N LEU A 657 -12.70 22.67 -0.73
CA LEU A 657 -12.25 21.63 0.22
C LEU A 657 -10.81 21.86 0.68
N HIS A 658 -9.90 22.26 -0.21
CA HIS A 658 -8.51 22.54 0.15
C HIS A 658 -8.40 23.76 1.10
N LYS A 659 -9.14 24.84 0.83
CA LYS A 659 -9.21 26.00 1.73
C LYS A 659 -9.78 25.59 3.09
N LEU A 660 -10.84 24.78 3.10
CA LEU A 660 -11.46 24.30 4.33
C LEU A 660 -10.48 23.46 5.16
N GLY A 661 -9.75 22.53 4.53
CA GLY A 661 -8.77 21.68 5.21
C GLY A 661 -7.55 22.46 5.73
N LYS A 662 -7.13 23.52 5.02
CA LYS A 662 -6.08 24.43 5.50
C LYS A 662 -6.57 25.22 6.72
N ALA A 663 -7.78 25.75 6.68
CA ALA A 663 -8.37 26.49 7.80
C ALA A 663 -8.51 25.63 9.06
N VAL A 664 -8.90 24.35 8.91
CA VAL A 664 -8.94 23.39 10.04
C VAL A 664 -7.56 23.22 10.67
N LYS A 665 -6.51 23.07 9.85
CA LYS A 665 -5.13 22.99 10.35
C LYS A 665 -4.77 24.23 11.16
N GLU A 666 -4.99 25.42 10.58
CA GLU A 666 -4.59 26.69 11.18
C GLU A 666 -5.35 27.03 12.47
N ALA A 667 -6.63 26.66 12.56
CA ALA A 667 -7.51 26.96 13.68
C ALA A 667 -7.45 25.94 14.81
N HIS A 668 -7.12 24.67 14.54
CA HIS A 668 -7.27 23.58 15.51
C HIS A 668 -6.05 22.66 15.66
N TYR A 669 -5.14 22.63 14.68
CA TYR A 669 -4.04 21.68 14.62
C TYR A 669 -2.73 22.34 14.15
N ARG A 670 -2.53 23.62 14.50
CA ARG A 670 -1.41 24.42 14.00
C ARG A 670 -0.06 23.80 14.33
N ASP A 671 0.06 23.33 15.57
CA ASP A 671 1.30 22.77 16.13
C ASP A 671 1.37 21.24 16.01
N ASP A 672 0.34 20.60 15.44
CA ASP A 672 0.31 19.17 15.20
C ASP A 672 1.08 18.84 13.90
N ARG A 673 2.28 18.29 14.07
CA ARG A 673 3.16 17.89 12.96
C ARG A 673 2.62 16.69 12.17
N ASP A 674 1.74 15.89 12.76
CA ASP A 674 1.17 14.70 12.13
C ASP A 674 -0.12 15.02 11.34
N PHE A 675 -0.69 16.22 11.54
CA PHE A 675 -1.87 16.65 10.79
C PHE A 675 -1.55 16.88 9.29
N SER A 676 -2.20 16.10 8.43
CA SER A 676 -2.12 16.24 6.98
C SER A 676 -3.44 16.74 6.40
N THR A 677 -3.43 17.97 5.89
CA THR A 677 -4.56 18.56 5.13
C THR A 677 -4.97 17.65 3.97
N GLY A 678 -4.00 17.03 3.28
CA GLY A 678 -4.27 16.11 2.18
C GLY A 678 -5.09 14.88 2.60
N ARG A 679 -4.82 14.31 3.78
CA ARG A 679 -5.59 13.14 4.29
C ARG A 679 -7.03 13.51 4.64
N VAL A 680 -7.24 14.69 5.23
CA VAL A 680 -8.59 15.20 5.56
C VAL A 680 -9.38 15.46 4.29
N VAL A 681 -8.78 16.15 3.32
CA VAL A 681 -9.43 16.41 2.02
C VAL A 681 -9.71 15.10 1.27
N ALA A 682 -8.80 14.12 1.29
CA ALA A 682 -9.02 12.80 0.70
C ALA A 682 -10.23 12.09 1.34
N ARG A 683 -10.38 12.15 2.67
CA ARG A 683 -11.57 11.63 3.37
C ARG A 683 -12.84 12.33 2.90
N TRP A 684 -12.85 13.65 2.74
CA TRP A 684 -14.02 14.38 2.25
C TRP A 684 -14.37 14.02 0.81
N TRP A 685 -13.37 13.79 -0.04
CA TRP A 685 -13.60 13.25 -1.39
C TRP A 685 -14.25 11.87 -1.36
N VAL A 686 -13.84 10.98 -0.44
CA VAL A 686 -14.48 9.68 -0.26
C VAL A 686 -15.96 9.84 0.08
N LEU A 687 -16.30 10.69 1.06
CA LEU A 687 -17.70 10.92 1.48
C LEU A 687 -18.56 11.47 0.33
N LEU A 688 -18.06 12.48 -0.37
CA LEU A 688 -18.75 13.11 -1.50
C LEU A 688 -18.92 12.13 -2.67
N SER A 689 -17.88 11.36 -2.99
CA SER A 689 -17.92 10.36 -4.05
C SER A 689 -18.93 9.25 -3.72
N CYS A 690 -18.90 8.67 -2.51
CA CYS A 690 -19.90 7.69 -2.08
C CYS A 690 -21.33 8.25 -2.13
N ALA A 691 -21.55 9.50 -1.72
CA ALA A 691 -22.85 10.16 -1.81
C ALA A 691 -23.36 10.22 -3.27
N VAL A 692 -22.53 10.69 -4.21
CA VAL A 692 -22.90 10.74 -5.64
C VAL A 692 -23.21 9.35 -6.19
N ARG A 693 -22.38 8.35 -5.85
CA ARG A 693 -22.45 7.00 -6.46
C ARG A 693 -23.64 6.20 -5.98
N ARG A 694 -24.02 6.32 -4.69
CA ARG A 694 -25.27 5.74 -4.18
C ARG A 694 -26.46 6.32 -4.94
N GLU A 695 -26.57 7.64 -4.96
CA GLU A 695 -27.67 8.36 -5.57
C GLU A 695 -27.81 8.13 -7.09
N CYS A 696 -26.69 7.98 -7.80
CA CYS A 696 -26.71 7.57 -9.21
C CYS A 696 -27.28 6.16 -9.38
N ALA A 697 -26.86 5.20 -8.55
CA ALA A 697 -27.40 3.83 -8.59
C ALA A 697 -28.89 3.81 -8.21
N LEU A 698 -29.30 4.54 -7.18
CA LEU A 698 -30.70 4.68 -6.76
C LEU A 698 -31.57 5.23 -7.90
N THR A 699 -31.11 6.29 -8.56
CA THR A 699 -31.84 6.95 -9.67
C THR A 699 -32.19 5.96 -10.78
N VAL A 700 -31.23 5.13 -11.20
CA VAL A 700 -31.40 4.24 -12.35
C VAL A 700 -32.06 2.91 -11.94
N ARG A 701 -31.81 2.42 -10.72
CA ARG A 701 -32.33 1.12 -10.25
C ARG A 701 -33.69 1.19 -9.54
N GLY A 702 -34.11 2.37 -9.05
CA GLY A 702 -35.43 2.58 -8.44
C GLY A 702 -35.66 1.95 -7.06
N LYS A 703 -34.64 1.35 -6.42
CA LYS A 703 -34.70 0.85 -5.03
C LYS A 703 -34.16 1.93 -4.09
N SER A 704 -34.81 2.18 -2.94
CA SER A 704 -34.34 3.14 -1.92
C SER A 704 -33.24 2.52 -1.04
N GLU A 705 -32.17 3.25 -0.76
CA GLU A 705 -31.22 2.92 0.31
C GLU A 705 -31.62 3.70 1.56
N ALA A 706 -31.94 3.01 2.65
CA ALA A 706 -32.23 3.66 3.92
C ALA A 706 -30.97 4.39 4.41
N ALA A 707 -31.00 5.73 4.42
CA ALA A 707 -30.01 6.51 5.13
C ALA A 707 -30.22 6.28 6.63
N ALA A 708 -29.29 5.60 7.29
CA ALA A 708 -29.31 5.49 8.74
C ALA A 708 -29.18 6.90 9.35
N PRO A 709 -30.14 7.36 10.16
CA PRO A 709 -29.97 8.59 10.91
C PRO A 709 -29.02 8.30 12.06
N PHE A 710 -27.98 9.14 12.17
CA PHE A 710 -27.08 9.33 13.32
C PHE A 710 -25.63 8.85 13.14
N ILE A 711 -24.68 9.79 13.01
CA ILE A 711 -23.25 9.58 13.32
C ILE A 711 -22.66 10.83 14.02
N ARG A 712 -21.84 10.55 15.04
CA ARG A 712 -21.16 11.52 15.92
C ARG A 712 -20.16 12.43 15.19
N PRO A 713 -19.91 13.67 15.68
CA PRO A 713 -19.05 14.66 15.03
C PRO A 713 -17.58 14.27 14.92
N PHE A 714 -17.07 13.44 15.83
CA PHE A 714 -15.73 12.84 15.84
C PHE A 714 -15.82 11.62 16.78
N PRO A 715 -15.08 10.51 16.56
CA PRO A 715 -14.73 9.66 17.69
C PRO A 715 -13.89 10.51 18.65
N ARG A 716 -14.36 10.71 19.90
CA ARG A 716 -13.40 10.91 20.98
C ARG A 716 -12.61 9.60 21.01
N ASP A 717 -11.31 9.70 20.75
CA ASP A 717 -10.30 8.66 20.96
C ASP A 717 -9.98 7.66 19.83
N GLU A 718 -10.34 7.96 18.57
CA GLU A 718 -9.68 7.31 17.41
C GLU A 718 -8.86 8.33 16.61
N VAL A 719 -7.77 8.80 17.23
CA VAL A 719 -6.59 9.20 16.47
C VAL A 719 -6.22 8.02 15.60
N TRP A 720 -6.42 8.16 14.29
CA TRP A 720 -5.78 7.37 13.23
C TRP A 720 -5.36 5.98 13.70
N GLY A 721 -6.27 5.00 13.61
CA GLY A 721 -5.86 3.60 13.57
C GLY A 721 -4.76 3.51 12.51
N ARG A 722 -3.52 3.37 12.98
CA ARG A 722 -2.33 3.27 12.14
C ARG A 722 -2.52 2.03 11.29
N GLY A 723 -3.01 2.21 10.06
CA GLY A 723 -2.89 1.20 9.03
C GLY A 723 -1.40 0.83 8.91
N PRO A 724 -1.07 -0.46 8.68
CA PRO A 724 0.33 -0.93 8.66
C PRO A 724 1.17 -0.37 7.50
N TYR A 725 0.61 0.48 6.65
CA TYR A 725 1.29 1.10 5.51
C TYR A 725 1.08 2.61 5.51
N SER A 726 1.89 3.33 6.29
CA SER A 726 2.24 4.71 5.97
C SER A 726 3.61 4.66 5.29
N PRO A 727 3.80 5.30 4.12
CA PRO A 727 5.12 5.46 3.56
C PRO A 727 5.95 6.31 4.53
N HIS A 728 7.04 5.73 5.03
CA HIS A 728 8.29 6.44 5.27
C HIS A 728 9.07 6.42 3.96
#